data_AF-A0A250I810-F1
#
_entry.id   AF-A0A250I810-F1
#
_cell.length_a   1.000
_cell.length_b   1.000
_cell.length_c   1.000
_cell.angle_alpha   90.00
_cell.angle_beta   90.00
_cell.angle_gamma   90.00
#
_symmetry.space_group_name_H-M   'P 1'
#
loop_
_entity.id
_entity.type
_entity.pdbx_description
1 polymer ?
#
loop_
_entity_poly.entity_id
_entity_poly.type
_entity_poly.pdbx_seq_one_letter_code
_entity_poly.pdbx_strand_id
1 'polypeptide(L)'
;MMACLLIVCGQARNSIAGDVRGSPIWPVPVATSRATLVPWGDGQHVWVVDEQGARVVDRQGHRTHEQGSWLAAGFGVTSWIPTSIPGRAWVLASAHPTGGSSNQSRLYLVEAGQGLVTGHVVLEAERLTHFQQQSFRSPADVYPRYISSAPKEPHERIWMEMRHAGSDLICVVDAEGHVTRVAPTSTLGIPDDESFEWWQVVPVGKGPRAWLKGSGHLFFLDAEARPARGKPMLSGEKDLWVVPGPDGVRAWVMAEVRPPGSYSTRRQLYILDPRAPPGTKPALLLKGAPIRQIVGNEDGSKAWVAGSLKSAGEGGLYLVDIHGKSLFPGGPLFKGQQVLISRTQSGRLWVLTKAGGVFLLDANGKRLAGREGLLSRLVQEKDGLDEFITFPMGAEDLLVSTDKVVHLKHEEARVEAMPLMEGTNASVLGVEPEGTGAWIQSERDNTLYFVSLEKPHYLEASPVMRDAEASLVIPTGERMRGWIQTGPASFATAPLEKMSATLRLQGGTLRAGPGGSVSIDGRLDLRAALREDDAGSVELRWPIPVPADKVGGRLEVTLWDSGRAKPLVASVTRQYAPGTPPPKLNWYLDERSFGARPLQVVFLYQDALGTYARLAVSNVLFQAPLIEQVWFRTMIACILATLLFVLPLLLIPRQRPTRRWIPFLSWSVNVLGGSGLFLAGMANTWRIHFPIFVGVLFLELLLGLVMGLVSPAAFRLLASTRPFWWLVPVALGLPSTRRRIQADYVAHVGRKVEAWRRQANDERYISIPVHFREGTTQAPLAETPTLPTLLHRTLEKPEERIVRFLTSPEKGGNVLIESPGGRGKSALLREVVRRMLSDFVEDPSKPLPVLCDGRGGALDKTALQALAANPLPKDIHEVLLLRGDYVLVVDGLTESALSTDTLREFLDGGYGNSVRLLLTSRPHLGFRQVVESSSHWMVAEPRRLDDETLGRFVAAYAPERHQKAEEGLEACRGVDGTYLPILVRLALLFGHGSEGVAALYEAAFRGLLRQQGASGGEDSKLLAWAGDFCLRTYWAHGIRALRYRNAPEQEQMQKLLQAGLLVPEDAYVTPGQHPGQVRFFHDSMQSFLTARGLFTQEHDQATWDCLWRAAADPLFSTGPSERVSGADSELFQMCLQVFGPEEKLRRELRRQLLTWAVLHDADLSKRDILSAVPNDRRPRLEALIHTGTELSPRSVLGAAVSICQEDLTRLGTLYMRMAQRLWPWHQQESREEWEPEHAQPGVH
;
A
#
# COMPACT_ATOMS: atom_id res chain seq x y z
N MET A 1 -45.64 -3.55 30.45
CA MET A 1 -45.66 -3.74 31.93
C MET A 1 -44.49 -4.66 32.26
N MET A 2 -43.31 -4.17 32.64
CA MET A 2 -43.06 -3.39 33.86
C MET A 2 -43.45 -4.20 35.10
N ALA A 3 -42.71 -4.22 36.19
CA ALA A 3 -41.69 -3.27 36.59
C ALA A 3 -40.96 -3.83 37.82
N CYS A 4 -39.75 -3.31 38.02
CA CYS A 4 -39.07 -3.19 39.31
C CYS A 4 -38.45 -4.47 39.91
N LEU A 5 -37.27 -4.86 39.39
CA LEU A 5 -36.05 -5.29 40.12
C LEU A 5 -35.07 -6.23 39.34
N LEU A 6 -35.12 -6.21 38.02
CA LEU A 6 -34.00 -6.65 37.14
C LEU A 6 -33.61 -5.48 36.23
N ILE A 7 -32.31 -5.42 35.83
CA ILE A 7 -31.53 -4.40 35.07
C ILE A 7 -30.45 -3.80 36.02
N VAL A 8 -29.16 -4.17 36.01
CA VAL A 8 -28.28 -4.80 35.00
C VAL A 8 -27.25 -5.74 35.66
N CYS A 9 -27.34 -7.03 35.37
CA CYS A 9 -26.17 -7.81 34.95
C CYS A 9 -26.07 -7.67 33.42
N GLY A 10 -24.88 -7.41 32.86
CA GLY A 10 -24.69 -7.55 31.40
C GLY A 10 -23.65 -6.62 30.78
N GLN A 11 -22.52 -7.23 30.36
CA GLN A 11 -21.66 -6.86 29.23
C GLN A 11 -21.25 -5.38 29.02
N ALA A 12 -20.09 -5.01 29.56
CA ALA A 12 -19.07 -4.14 28.94
C ALA A 12 -17.79 -4.26 29.79
N ARG A 13 -16.82 -5.10 29.40
CA ARG A 13 -15.52 -4.68 28.81
C ARG A 13 -14.98 -3.34 29.35
N ASN A 14 -13.80 -3.46 29.97
CA ASN A 14 -12.88 -2.41 30.43
C ASN A 14 -13.22 -1.81 31.81
N SER A 15 -12.86 -2.55 32.86
CA SER A 15 -12.60 -1.96 34.18
C SER A 15 -11.44 -0.97 34.05
N ILE A 16 -11.71 0.32 34.25
CA ILE A 16 -10.66 1.26 34.64
C ILE A 16 -10.19 0.79 36.01
N ALA A 17 -8.96 0.26 36.08
CA ALA A 17 -8.26 0.08 37.34
C ALA A 17 -7.65 1.43 37.71
N GLY A 18 -8.48 2.37 38.16
CA GLY A 18 -7.96 3.59 38.77
C GLY A 18 -7.53 3.24 40.18
N ASP A 19 -6.23 3.27 40.46
CA ASP A 19 -5.75 3.13 41.84
C ASP A 19 -6.10 4.41 42.62
N VAL A 20 -6.98 4.27 43.63
CA VAL A 20 -7.45 5.35 44.52
C VAL A 20 -6.66 5.33 45.84
N ARG A 21 -5.62 4.48 45.98
CA ARG A 21 -4.79 4.41 47.20
C ARG A 21 -4.13 5.77 47.47
N GLY A 22 -4.38 6.32 48.66
CA GLY A 22 -3.86 7.61 49.09
C GLY A 22 -4.66 8.82 48.60
N SER A 23 -5.76 8.61 47.87
CA SER A 23 -6.65 9.68 47.44
C SER A 23 -7.60 10.11 48.57
N PRO A 24 -7.76 11.42 48.83
CA PRO A 24 -8.71 11.94 49.83
C PRO A 24 -10.17 11.86 49.37
N ILE A 25 -10.43 11.37 48.15
CA ILE A 25 -11.76 11.31 47.54
C ILE A 25 -12.14 9.91 47.06
N TRP A 26 -13.44 9.64 47.08
CA TRP A 26 -14.08 8.40 46.64
C TRP A 26 -14.88 8.63 45.35
N PRO A 27 -14.57 7.94 44.24
CA PRO A 27 -15.33 8.05 43.00
C PRO A 27 -16.65 7.26 43.07
N VAL A 28 -17.76 7.94 42.81
CA VAL A 28 -19.12 7.37 42.72
C VAL A 28 -19.49 7.29 41.23
N PRO A 29 -19.73 6.09 40.65
CA PRO A 29 -20.04 5.97 39.24
C PRO A 29 -21.41 6.57 38.90
N VAL A 30 -21.45 7.46 37.90
CA VAL A 30 -22.68 8.10 37.39
C VAL A 30 -23.05 7.65 35.97
N ALA A 31 -22.07 7.07 35.25
CA ALA A 31 -22.28 6.33 34.00
C ALA A 31 -21.27 5.19 33.89
N THR A 32 -21.75 4.00 33.50
CA THR A 32 -20.93 2.78 33.31
C THR A 32 -20.57 2.52 31.85
N SER A 33 -20.94 3.44 30.96
CA SER A 33 -20.65 3.44 29.53
C SER A 33 -20.18 4.83 29.11
N ARG A 34 -19.65 4.95 27.88
CA ARG A 34 -19.21 6.24 27.33
C ARG A 34 -20.36 7.25 27.37
N ALA A 35 -20.25 8.24 28.25
CA ALA A 35 -21.22 9.30 28.43
C ALA A 35 -20.52 10.66 28.41
N THR A 36 -21.15 11.61 27.73
CA THR A 36 -20.69 13.00 27.70
C THR A 36 -21.30 13.74 28.89
N LEU A 37 -20.45 14.30 29.75
CA LEU A 37 -20.86 15.21 30.80
C LEU A 37 -21.03 16.62 30.22
N VAL A 38 -22.10 17.30 30.60
CA VAL A 38 -22.33 18.71 30.25
C VAL A 38 -22.68 19.51 31.51
N PRO A 39 -22.05 20.69 31.73
CA PRO A 39 -22.38 21.54 32.86
C PRO A 39 -23.86 21.91 32.88
N TRP A 40 -24.47 21.88 34.07
CA TRP A 40 -25.84 22.34 34.26
C TRP A 40 -25.93 23.87 34.47
N GLY A 41 -24.87 24.49 34.99
CA GLY A 41 -24.80 25.93 35.25
C GLY A 41 -25.10 26.36 36.70
N ASP A 42 -25.50 25.44 37.59
CA ASP A 42 -25.80 25.75 39.02
C ASP A 42 -24.75 25.20 40.01
N GLY A 43 -23.75 24.46 39.52
CA GLY A 43 -22.73 23.80 40.34
C GLY A 43 -23.23 22.62 41.20
N GLN A 44 -24.52 22.33 41.19
CA GLN A 44 -25.15 21.25 41.97
C GLN A 44 -25.51 20.04 41.12
N HIS A 45 -25.71 20.25 39.82
CA HIS A 45 -26.12 19.22 38.89
C HIS A 45 -25.19 19.13 37.66
N VAL A 46 -25.26 17.98 36.99
CA VAL A 46 -24.62 17.75 35.70
C VAL A 46 -25.55 16.95 34.79
N TRP A 47 -25.52 17.29 33.50
CA TRP A 47 -26.13 16.46 32.48
C TRP A 47 -25.21 15.28 32.15
N VAL A 48 -25.78 14.09 32.13
CA VAL A 48 -25.11 12.86 31.68
C VAL A 48 -25.80 12.38 30.41
N VAL A 49 -25.10 12.45 29.29
CA VAL A 49 -25.64 12.16 27.95
C VAL A 49 -24.97 10.92 27.37
N ASP A 50 -25.75 9.88 27.06
CA ASP A 50 -25.27 8.65 26.42
C ASP A 50 -26.17 8.27 25.23
N GLU A 51 -25.90 7.12 24.59
CA GLU A 51 -26.69 6.62 23.44
C GLU A 51 -28.17 6.39 23.79
N GLN A 52 -28.49 6.22 25.07
CA GLN A 52 -29.86 5.97 25.51
C GLN A 52 -30.60 7.30 25.64
N GLY A 53 -29.94 8.37 26.10
CA GLY A 53 -30.50 9.72 26.14
C GLY A 53 -29.76 10.62 27.14
N ALA A 54 -30.45 11.63 27.66
CA ALA A 54 -29.92 12.53 28.68
C ALA A 54 -30.62 12.34 30.02
N ARG A 55 -29.83 12.34 31.10
CA ARG A 55 -30.30 12.33 32.49
C ARG A 55 -29.53 13.36 33.32
N VAL A 56 -30.03 13.65 34.52
CA VAL A 56 -29.45 14.65 35.43
C VAL A 56 -28.99 13.96 36.70
N VAL A 57 -27.79 14.32 37.15
CA VAL A 57 -27.17 13.77 38.35
C VAL A 57 -26.73 14.91 39.27
N ASP A 58 -26.95 14.75 40.58
CA ASP A 58 -26.48 15.69 41.60
C ASP A 58 -24.99 15.51 41.93
N ARG A 59 -24.45 16.40 42.78
CA ARG A 59 -23.06 16.36 43.26
C ARG A 59 -22.71 15.08 44.06
N GLN A 60 -23.70 14.32 44.54
CA GLN A 60 -23.49 13.06 45.27
C GLN A 60 -23.55 11.83 44.35
N GLY A 61 -23.87 12.02 43.08
CA GLY A 61 -24.02 10.92 42.12
C GLY A 61 -25.42 10.33 42.06
N HIS A 62 -26.41 10.92 42.73
CA HIS A 62 -27.80 10.47 42.64
C HIS A 62 -28.48 11.05 41.40
N ARG A 63 -29.32 10.21 40.78
CA ARG A 63 -30.17 10.64 39.66
C ARG A 63 -31.31 11.50 40.20
N THR A 64 -31.42 12.73 39.71
CA THR A 64 -32.48 13.66 40.14
C THR A 64 -33.61 13.80 39.13
N HIS A 65 -33.35 13.53 37.85
CA HIS A 65 -34.35 13.59 36.78
C HIS A 65 -34.28 12.33 35.90
N GLU A 66 -35.44 11.73 35.60
CA GLU A 66 -35.53 10.58 34.71
C GLU A 66 -35.47 10.98 33.23
N GLN A 67 -35.03 10.02 32.41
CA GLN A 67 -34.87 10.19 30.98
C GLN A 67 -36.24 10.31 30.29
N GLY A 68 -36.50 11.44 29.63
CA GLY A 68 -37.71 11.62 28.82
C GLY A 68 -37.50 11.32 27.32
N SER A 69 -38.58 10.95 26.64
CA SER A 69 -38.60 10.66 25.19
C SER A 69 -38.82 11.91 24.35
N TRP A 70 -37.84 12.83 24.33
CA TRP A 70 -37.88 14.05 23.52
C TRP A 70 -37.16 13.93 22.17
N LEU A 71 -36.28 12.93 22.02
CA LEU A 71 -35.57 12.67 20.77
C LEU A 71 -36.44 11.78 19.86
N ALA A 72 -36.65 12.21 18.61
CA ALA A 72 -37.44 11.44 17.66
C ALA A 72 -36.73 10.13 17.26
N ALA A 73 -37.50 9.06 17.03
CA ALA A 73 -36.96 7.78 16.58
C ALA A 73 -36.19 7.94 15.26
N GLY A 74 -34.98 7.36 15.18
CA GLY A 74 -34.10 7.48 14.02
C GLY A 74 -33.18 8.70 14.01
N PHE A 75 -33.28 9.62 15.00
CA PHE A 75 -32.34 10.71 15.19
C PHE A 75 -31.27 10.36 16.24
N GLY A 76 -30.02 10.73 15.98
CA GLY A 76 -28.90 10.63 16.92
C GLY A 76 -28.41 12.01 17.34
N VAL A 77 -28.04 12.17 18.62
CA VAL A 77 -27.48 13.43 19.14
C VAL A 77 -26.07 13.64 18.58
N THR A 78 -25.84 14.78 17.94
CA THR A 78 -24.54 15.17 17.36
C THR A 78 -23.81 16.20 18.22
N SER A 79 -24.53 17.10 18.88
CA SER A 79 -23.95 18.10 19.79
C SER A 79 -24.90 18.46 20.93
N TRP A 80 -24.33 18.74 22.10
CA TRP A 80 -25.07 19.18 23.30
C TRP A 80 -24.41 20.44 23.84
N ILE A 81 -25.15 21.54 23.81
CA ILE A 81 -24.65 22.90 24.08
C ILE A 81 -25.45 23.49 25.25
N PRO A 82 -24.83 23.76 26.42
CA PRO A 82 -25.55 24.33 27.57
C PRO A 82 -25.97 25.78 27.29
N THR A 83 -27.16 26.17 27.76
CA THR A 83 -27.60 27.57 27.69
C THR A 83 -27.23 28.33 28.96
N SER A 84 -27.34 29.66 28.93
CA SER A 84 -27.23 30.53 30.12
C SER A 84 -28.32 30.31 31.16
N ILE A 85 -29.36 29.53 30.85
CA ILE A 85 -30.44 29.17 31.77
C ILE A 85 -30.14 27.79 32.35
N PRO A 86 -29.88 27.67 33.66
CA PRO A 86 -29.58 26.38 34.27
C PRO A 86 -30.70 25.35 34.04
N GLY A 87 -30.31 24.11 33.80
CA GLY A 87 -31.27 23.04 33.49
C GLY A 87 -31.84 23.08 32.08
N ARG A 88 -31.25 23.89 31.19
CA ARG A 88 -31.61 23.95 29.76
C ARG A 88 -30.38 23.80 28.87
N ALA A 89 -30.56 23.15 27.71
CA ALA A 89 -29.52 22.97 26.72
C ALA A 89 -30.11 22.92 25.30
N TRP A 90 -29.34 23.39 24.32
CA TRP A 90 -29.62 23.09 22.92
C TRP A 90 -29.00 21.76 22.53
N VAL A 91 -29.75 20.97 21.77
CA VAL A 91 -29.33 19.65 21.32
C VAL A 91 -29.48 19.54 19.81
N LEU A 92 -28.35 19.41 19.13
CA LEU A 92 -28.32 19.15 17.70
C LEU A 92 -28.43 17.64 17.48
N ALA A 93 -29.32 17.22 16.57
CA ALA A 93 -29.51 15.83 16.22
C ALA A 93 -29.69 15.63 14.72
N SER A 94 -29.18 14.52 14.18
CA SER A 94 -29.28 14.16 12.76
C SER A 94 -29.87 12.76 12.56
N ALA A 95 -30.56 12.55 11.45
CA ALA A 95 -31.16 11.26 11.10
C ALA A 95 -30.09 10.19 10.73
N HIS A 96 -30.32 8.92 11.10
CA HIS A 96 -29.43 7.80 10.78
C HIS A 96 -29.51 7.43 9.28
N PRO A 97 -28.37 7.16 8.60
CA PRO A 97 -28.33 6.89 7.16
C PRO A 97 -28.71 5.44 6.81
N THR A 98 -29.85 4.95 7.31
CA THR A 98 -30.36 3.61 7.00
C THR A 98 -31.75 3.69 6.38
N GLY A 99 -31.78 3.98 5.08
CA GLY A 99 -32.93 3.74 4.19
C GLY A 99 -33.91 4.90 3.99
N GLY A 100 -33.75 5.63 2.88
CA GLY A 100 -34.75 6.56 2.36
C GLY A 100 -34.42 8.04 2.58
N SER A 101 -34.68 8.85 1.56
CA SER A 101 -34.21 10.22 1.37
C SER A 101 -34.80 11.25 2.36
N SER A 102 -34.07 11.55 3.42
CA SER A 102 -33.87 12.93 3.89
C SER A 102 -32.69 13.00 4.87
N ASN A 103 -31.57 13.59 4.45
CA ASN A 103 -30.60 14.11 5.41
C ASN A 103 -31.33 15.23 6.15
N GLN A 104 -31.80 14.96 7.35
CA GLN A 104 -32.55 15.91 8.15
C GLN A 104 -31.86 16.12 9.50
N SER A 105 -31.74 17.38 9.87
CA SER A 105 -31.13 17.85 11.11
C SER A 105 -32.12 18.69 11.91
N ARG A 106 -32.14 18.48 13.23
CA ARG A 106 -33.01 19.19 14.17
C ARG A 106 -32.19 19.80 15.31
N LEU A 107 -32.58 21.01 15.72
CA LEU A 107 -32.16 21.62 16.96
C LEU A 107 -33.31 21.50 17.96
N TYR A 108 -33.07 20.81 19.06
CA TYR A 108 -33.98 20.71 20.19
C TYR A 108 -33.57 21.71 21.28
N LEU A 109 -34.54 22.32 21.95
CA LEU A 109 -34.33 22.95 23.26
C LEU A 109 -34.80 21.96 24.31
N VAL A 110 -33.85 21.45 25.08
CA VAL A 110 -34.07 20.45 26.12
C VAL A 110 -34.01 21.13 27.47
N GLU A 111 -35.00 20.86 28.31
CA GLU A 111 -35.17 21.43 29.64
C GLU A 111 -35.52 20.32 30.63
N ALA A 112 -34.86 20.34 31.78
CA ALA A 112 -35.17 19.45 32.88
C ALA A 112 -36.01 20.19 33.94
N GLY A 113 -37.27 19.79 34.05
CA GLY A 113 -38.25 20.37 34.97
C GLY A 113 -39.19 19.28 35.51
N GLN A 114 -39.66 19.44 36.74
CA GLN A 114 -40.56 18.48 37.42
C GLN A 114 -40.02 17.04 37.47
N GLY A 115 -38.70 16.85 37.60
CA GLY A 115 -38.09 15.52 37.70
C GLY A 115 -37.98 14.76 36.37
N LEU A 116 -38.30 15.38 35.24
CA LEU A 116 -38.21 14.80 33.90
C LEU A 116 -37.41 15.69 32.95
N VAL A 117 -36.72 15.06 32.00
CA VAL A 117 -36.07 15.75 30.89
C VAL A 117 -37.03 15.86 29.71
N THR A 118 -37.41 17.06 29.34
CA THR A 118 -38.32 17.35 28.20
C THR A 118 -37.59 18.11 27.11
N GLY A 119 -38.07 18.07 25.87
CA GLY A 119 -37.48 18.86 24.80
C GLY A 119 -38.44 19.08 23.65
N HIS A 120 -38.28 20.20 22.96
CA HIS A 120 -39.06 20.56 21.78
C HIS A 120 -38.15 21.04 20.64
N VAL A 121 -38.59 20.87 19.40
CA VAL A 121 -37.83 21.29 18.22
C VAL A 121 -37.91 22.81 18.07
N VAL A 122 -36.75 23.47 18.01
CA VAL A 122 -36.61 24.91 17.74
C VAL A 122 -36.33 25.17 16.27
N LEU A 123 -35.52 24.33 15.63
CA LEU A 123 -35.19 24.42 14.20
C LEU A 123 -35.17 23.04 13.55
N GLU A 124 -35.63 22.98 12.30
CA GLU A 124 -35.63 21.78 11.47
C GLU A 124 -35.20 22.15 10.04
N ALA A 125 -34.19 21.46 9.53
CA ALA A 125 -33.61 21.74 8.21
C ALA A 125 -32.95 20.49 7.62
N GLU A 126 -32.48 20.54 6.38
CA GLU A 126 -31.73 19.43 5.78
C GLU A 126 -30.38 19.28 6.49
N ARG A 127 -29.70 20.41 6.73
CA ARG A 127 -28.47 20.50 7.50
C ARG A 127 -28.54 21.66 8.47
N LEU A 128 -28.08 21.41 9.70
CA LEU A 128 -27.87 22.42 10.72
C LEU A 128 -26.42 22.32 11.19
N THR A 129 -25.67 23.41 11.11
CA THR A 129 -24.26 23.47 11.52
C THR A 129 -24.08 24.58 12.56
N HIS A 130 -23.56 24.26 13.74
CA HIS A 130 -23.26 25.26 14.79
C HIS A 130 -21.85 25.84 14.59
N PHE A 131 -21.73 27.17 14.62
CA PHE A 131 -20.45 27.87 14.55
C PHE A 131 -19.77 27.90 15.92
N GLN A 132 -18.52 27.42 16.00
CA GLN A 132 -17.79 27.41 17.27
C GLN A 132 -17.37 28.83 17.68
N GLN A 133 -17.55 29.17 18.96
CA GLN A 133 -17.09 30.47 19.46
C GLN A 133 -15.56 30.49 19.64
N GLN A 134 -14.90 31.57 19.20
CA GLN A 134 -13.45 31.73 19.42
C GLN A 134 -13.16 31.89 20.93
N SER A 135 -12.35 30.99 21.52
CA SER A 135 -11.92 31.07 22.92
C SER A 135 -10.67 31.95 23.09
N PHE A 136 -10.54 32.64 24.23
CA PHE A 136 -9.42 33.55 24.53
C PHE A 136 -8.64 33.08 25.78
N ARG A 137 -8.07 31.87 25.79
CA ARG A 137 -7.65 31.21 27.04
C ARG A 137 -6.21 30.74 27.14
N SER A 138 -5.33 30.90 26.15
CA SER A 138 -3.95 30.40 26.33
C SER A 138 -2.91 31.01 25.36
N PRO A 139 -1.60 31.03 25.71
CA PRO A 139 -0.51 31.26 24.75
C PRO A 139 -0.49 30.24 23.59
N ALA A 140 -1.27 29.16 23.66
CA ALA A 140 -1.50 28.21 22.57
C ALA A 140 -2.50 28.69 21.49
N ASP A 141 -3.16 29.85 21.66
CA ASP A 141 -4.17 30.38 20.71
C ASP A 141 -3.56 30.91 19.38
N VAL A 142 -2.42 30.36 18.95
CA VAL A 142 -1.67 30.85 17.79
C VAL A 142 -1.22 29.73 16.83
N TYR A 143 -1.73 28.52 17.00
CA TYR A 143 -1.81 27.50 15.94
C TYR A 143 -3.20 26.86 15.97
N PRO A 144 -4.15 27.30 15.14
CA PRO A 144 -5.52 26.78 15.16
C PRO A 144 -5.65 25.35 14.60
N ARG A 145 -4.54 24.61 14.45
CA ARG A 145 -4.57 23.20 14.02
C ARG A 145 -5.16 22.28 15.07
N TYR A 146 -5.24 22.72 16.32
CA TYR A 146 -5.96 22.04 17.37
C TYR A 146 -7.15 22.87 17.78
N ILE A 147 -8.34 22.42 17.36
CA ILE A 147 -9.58 22.82 17.99
C ILE A 147 -9.53 22.23 19.39
N SER A 148 -9.10 23.04 20.36
CA SER A 148 -9.28 22.69 21.75
C SER A 148 -10.77 22.43 21.96
N SER A 149 -11.12 21.34 22.66
CA SER A 149 -12.48 21.13 23.13
C SER A 149 -12.79 22.27 24.09
N ALA A 150 -13.39 23.34 23.56
CA ALA A 150 -13.74 24.51 24.34
C ALA A 150 -14.48 24.06 25.61
N PRO A 151 -14.19 24.63 26.79
CA PRO A 151 -15.04 24.41 27.94
C PRO A 151 -16.47 24.73 27.50
N LYS A 152 -17.40 23.80 27.76
CA LYS A 152 -18.82 23.96 27.45
C LYS A 152 -19.41 24.99 28.41
N GLU A 153 -19.03 26.24 28.23
CA GLU A 153 -19.57 27.34 29.00
C GLU A 153 -21.01 27.56 28.58
N PRO A 154 -21.90 27.89 29.51
CA PRO A 154 -23.28 28.18 29.17
C PRO A 154 -23.34 29.39 28.24
N HIS A 155 -23.95 29.23 27.06
CA HIS A 155 -24.05 30.31 26.08
C HIS A 155 -25.38 31.05 26.22
N GLU A 156 -25.38 32.38 26.12
CA GLU A 156 -26.63 33.16 26.04
C GLU A 156 -27.32 32.96 24.67
N ARG A 157 -26.53 32.73 23.61
CA ARG A 157 -27.00 32.51 22.23
C ARG A 157 -26.04 31.62 21.45
N ILE A 158 -26.55 30.93 20.43
CA ILE A 158 -25.76 30.16 19.48
C ILE A 158 -25.97 30.68 18.05
N TRP A 159 -24.89 30.68 17.27
CA TRP A 159 -24.92 31.03 15.85
C TRP A 159 -24.89 29.76 15.03
N MET A 160 -25.77 29.66 14.03
CA MET A 160 -25.94 28.45 13.24
C MET A 160 -26.16 28.74 11.76
N GLU A 161 -25.66 27.85 10.92
CA GLU A 161 -26.02 27.72 9.52
C GLU A 161 -27.17 26.71 9.37
N MET A 162 -28.15 27.09 8.55
CA MET A 162 -29.34 26.32 8.26
C MET A 162 -29.50 26.20 6.75
N ARG A 163 -29.41 24.96 6.24
CA ARG A 163 -29.69 24.62 4.83
C ARG A 163 -31.10 24.08 4.70
N HIS A 164 -31.96 24.79 3.98
CA HIS A 164 -33.33 24.38 3.75
C HIS A 164 -33.76 24.70 2.30
N ALA A 165 -34.25 23.69 1.58
CA ALA A 165 -34.79 23.83 0.22
C ALA A 165 -33.81 24.49 -0.77
N GLY A 166 -32.52 24.15 -0.67
CA GLY A 166 -31.46 24.70 -1.52
C GLY A 166 -31.04 26.14 -1.19
N SER A 167 -31.44 26.68 -0.03
CA SER A 167 -31.01 27.99 0.47
C SER A 167 -30.33 27.86 1.82
N ASP A 168 -29.14 28.47 1.95
CA ASP A 168 -28.33 28.46 3.16
C ASP A 168 -28.49 29.81 3.88
N LEU A 169 -28.85 29.75 5.17
CA LEU A 169 -29.15 30.92 6.01
C LEU A 169 -28.37 30.86 7.32
N ILE A 170 -27.81 32.00 7.72
CA ILE A 170 -27.23 32.19 9.05
C ILE A 170 -28.32 32.70 9.99
N CYS A 171 -28.49 32.00 11.12
CA CYS A 171 -29.43 32.34 12.18
C CYS A 171 -28.76 32.33 13.55
N VAL A 172 -29.39 33.03 14.49
CA VAL A 172 -29.00 33.07 15.90
C VAL A 172 -30.17 32.56 16.72
N VAL A 173 -29.89 31.65 17.65
CA VAL A 173 -30.89 31.10 18.57
C VAL A 173 -30.52 31.54 19.99
N ASP A 174 -31.45 32.15 20.72
CA ASP A 174 -31.26 32.53 22.12
C ASP A 174 -31.62 31.38 23.09
N ALA A 175 -31.28 31.57 24.38
CA ALA A 175 -31.44 30.55 25.44
C ALA A 175 -32.92 30.20 25.70
N GLU A 176 -33.83 31.05 25.27
CA GLU A 176 -35.28 30.85 25.29
C GLU A 176 -35.79 30.09 24.05
N GLY A 177 -34.96 29.92 23.02
CA GLY A 177 -35.30 29.22 21.78
C GLY A 177 -35.83 30.13 20.67
N HIS A 178 -35.76 31.45 20.80
CA HIS A 178 -36.14 32.36 19.73
C HIS A 178 -35.07 32.38 18.63
N VAL A 179 -35.51 32.24 17.39
CA VAL A 179 -34.66 32.25 16.20
C VAL A 179 -34.68 33.62 15.54
N THR A 180 -33.53 34.27 15.47
CA THR A 180 -33.31 35.50 14.70
C THR A 180 -32.59 35.15 13.39
N ARG A 181 -33.19 35.46 12.25
CA ARG A 181 -32.54 35.29 10.92
C ARG A 181 -31.59 36.46 10.67
N VAL A 182 -30.33 36.18 10.35
CA VAL A 182 -29.30 37.21 10.19
C VAL A 182 -29.04 37.53 8.73
N ALA A 183 -28.58 36.56 7.95
CA ALA A 183 -28.23 36.79 6.54
C ALA A 183 -28.26 35.48 5.72
N PRO A 184 -28.71 35.49 4.46
CA PRO A 184 -28.49 34.39 3.53
C PRO A 184 -26.99 34.29 3.17
N THR A 185 -26.42 33.08 3.11
CA THR A 185 -24.99 32.91 2.76
C THR A 185 -24.69 33.41 1.34
N SER A 186 -25.66 33.34 0.43
CA SER A 186 -25.57 33.88 -0.93
C SER A 186 -25.30 35.40 -0.97
N THR A 187 -25.61 36.13 0.10
CA THR A 187 -25.32 37.57 0.22
C THR A 187 -23.89 37.88 0.65
N LEU A 188 -23.15 36.87 1.13
CA LEU A 188 -21.76 36.96 1.61
C LEU A 188 -20.73 36.64 0.52
N GLY A 189 -21.16 36.25 -0.69
CA GLY A 189 -20.26 35.96 -1.81
C GLY A 189 -19.33 34.77 -1.58
N ILE A 190 -19.75 33.82 -0.74
CA ILE A 190 -19.04 32.58 -0.39
C ILE A 190 -19.26 31.54 -1.52
N PRO A 191 -18.25 30.77 -1.95
CA PRO A 191 -18.43 29.69 -2.93
C PRO A 191 -19.33 28.57 -2.40
N ASP A 192 -20.19 27.99 -3.26
CA ASP A 192 -21.19 26.97 -2.88
C ASP A 192 -20.60 25.67 -2.28
N ASP A 193 -19.29 25.41 -2.47
CA ASP A 193 -18.58 24.21 -2.02
C ASP A 193 -17.87 24.36 -0.65
N GLU A 194 -17.94 25.53 0.02
CA GLU A 194 -17.23 25.74 1.29
C GLU A 194 -17.96 25.10 2.49
N SER A 195 -17.27 24.24 3.26
CA SER A 195 -17.86 23.59 4.45
C SER A 195 -17.82 24.53 5.67
N PHE A 196 -19.00 24.74 6.27
CA PHE A 196 -19.18 25.56 7.48
C PHE A 196 -18.76 24.86 8.79
N GLU A 197 -18.37 23.58 8.75
CA GLU A 197 -18.06 22.77 9.95
C GLU A 197 -16.89 23.30 10.79
N TRP A 198 -16.02 24.11 10.19
CA TRP A 198 -14.82 24.66 10.82
C TRP A 198 -14.88 26.18 11.03
N TRP A 199 -16.05 26.79 10.78
CA TRP A 199 -16.23 28.22 10.90
C TRP A 199 -16.39 28.64 12.37
N GLN A 200 -15.86 29.81 12.70
CA GLN A 200 -15.85 30.36 14.04
C GLN A 200 -16.59 31.69 14.13
N VAL A 201 -17.16 31.97 15.30
CA VAL A 201 -17.89 33.22 15.57
C VAL A 201 -17.29 33.95 16.79
N VAL A 202 -17.26 35.29 16.72
CA VAL A 202 -16.96 36.18 17.84
C VAL A 202 -18.16 37.11 18.03
N PRO A 203 -19.08 36.81 18.96
CA PRO A 203 -20.27 37.64 19.18
C PRO A 203 -19.90 39.02 19.74
N VAL A 204 -20.70 40.03 19.38
CA VAL A 204 -20.51 41.43 19.75
C VAL A 204 -21.64 41.87 20.66
N GLY A 205 -21.36 41.88 21.97
CA GLY A 205 -22.34 42.16 23.02
C GLY A 205 -23.51 41.16 23.02
N LYS A 206 -24.66 41.59 23.56
CA LYS A 206 -25.88 40.76 23.67
C LYS A 206 -26.80 40.82 22.44
N GLY A 207 -26.40 41.54 21.38
CA GLY A 207 -27.19 41.72 20.16
C GLY A 207 -26.89 40.67 19.09
N PRO A 208 -27.62 40.65 17.96
CA PRO A 208 -27.39 39.73 16.84
C PRO A 208 -26.25 40.25 15.93
N ARG A 209 -25.13 40.64 16.54
CA ARG A 209 -23.93 41.14 15.86
C ARG A 209 -22.76 40.22 16.16
N ALA A 210 -21.96 39.89 15.15
CA ALA A 210 -20.78 39.05 15.34
C ALA A 210 -19.76 39.20 14.22
N TRP A 211 -18.50 38.94 14.56
CA TRP A 211 -17.50 38.59 13.56
C TRP A 211 -17.62 37.12 13.21
N LEU A 212 -17.63 36.81 11.92
CA LEU A 212 -17.72 35.45 11.40
C LEU A 212 -16.47 35.12 10.58
N LYS A 213 -15.79 34.04 10.97
CA LYS A 213 -14.53 33.58 10.40
C LYS A 213 -14.74 32.27 9.63
N GLY A 214 -14.43 32.29 8.34
CA GLY A 214 -14.40 31.12 7.45
C GLY A 214 -12.98 30.62 7.14
N SER A 215 -12.85 29.72 6.15
CA SER A 215 -11.59 29.02 5.84
C SER A 215 -10.48 29.91 5.27
N GLY A 216 -10.83 31.12 4.86
CA GLY A 216 -9.90 32.20 4.48
C GLY A 216 -10.55 33.59 4.47
N HIS A 217 -11.77 33.73 4.99
CA HIS A 217 -12.58 34.94 4.85
C HIS A 217 -13.09 35.43 6.21
N LEU A 218 -13.06 36.76 6.41
CA LEU A 218 -13.61 37.40 7.60
C LEU A 218 -14.78 38.31 7.22
N PHE A 219 -15.89 38.14 7.94
CA PHE A 219 -17.11 38.91 7.79
C PHE A 219 -17.49 39.56 9.13
N PHE A 220 -18.22 40.67 9.05
CA PHE A 220 -18.94 41.24 10.18
C PHE A 220 -20.42 41.20 9.85
N LEU A 221 -21.21 40.55 10.70
CA LEU A 221 -22.64 40.40 10.55
C LEU A 221 -23.36 41.28 11.58
N ASP A 222 -24.37 42.00 11.12
CA ASP A 222 -25.28 42.79 11.95
C ASP A 222 -26.70 42.57 11.45
N ALA A 223 -27.52 41.84 12.22
CA ALA A 223 -28.88 41.51 11.83
C ALA A 223 -29.84 42.72 11.87
N GLU A 224 -29.46 43.80 12.56
CA GLU A 224 -30.26 45.03 12.64
C GLU A 224 -29.94 45.99 11.48
N ALA A 225 -28.80 45.81 10.82
CA ALA A 225 -28.44 46.52 9.60
C ALA A 225 -29.02 45.83 8.36
N ARG A 226 -29.54 46.59 7.38
CA ARG A 226 -29.92 46.02 6.08
C ARG A 226 -28.71 45.31 5.46
N PRO A 227 -28.85 44.10 4.89
CA PRO A 227 -27.72 43.38 4.33
C PRO A 227 -27.18 44.14 3.12
N ALA A 228 -26.10 44.89 3.32
CA ALA A 228 -25.26 45.35 2.22
C ALA A 228 -24.62 44.09 1.61
N ARG A 229 -24.66 43.92 0.28
CA ARG A 229 -23.94 42.84 -0.43
C ARG A 229 -22.48 42.82 0.04
N GLY A 230 -22.13 41.86 0.89
CA GLY A 230 -20.93 41.92 1.70
C GLY A 230 -19.81 41.13 1.04
N LYS A 231 -18.88 41.82 0.38
CA LYS A 231 -17.57 41.22 0.10
C LYS A 231 -16.86 40.96 1.45
N PRO A 232 -16.04 39.90 1.55
CA PRO A 232 -15.26 39.65 2.76
C PRO A 232 -14.43 40.88 3.13
N MET A 233 -14.48 41.28 4.41
CA MET A 233 -13.72 42.43 4.92
C MET A 233 -12.21 42.18 4.87
N LEU A 234 -11.81 40.91 4.99
CA LEU A 234 -10.46 40.44 4.79
C LEU A 234 -10.51 39.05 4.16
N SER A 235 -9.65 38.80 3.17
CA SER A 235 -9.42 37.48 2.59
C SER A 235 -7.94 37.12 2.78
N GLY A 236 -7.65 36.01 3.47
CA GLY A 236 -6.32 35.49 3.78
C GLY A 236 -6.18 34.03 3.35
N GLU A 237 -4.96 33.49 3.36
CA GLU A 237 -4.76 32.10 2.93
C GLU A 237 -5.27 31.10 3.96
N LYS A 238 -5.00 31.32 5.27
CA LYS A 238 -5.42 30.47 6.42
C LYS A 238 -5.44 31.28 7.74
N ASP A 239 -6.09 30.74 8.77
CA ASP A 239 -5.89 31.08 10.20
C ASP A 239 -6.09 32.56 10.59
N LEU A 240 -7.34 33.06 10.46
CA LEU A 240 -7.74 34.39 10.95
C LEU A 240 -7.92 34.39 12.48
N TRP A 241 -7.57 35.48 13.17
CA TRP A 241 -7.79 35.65 14.61
C TRP A 241 -8.29 37.05 14.91
N VAL A 242 -9.43 37.16 15.58
CA VAL A 242 -10.10 38.44 15.83
C VAL A 242 -10.03 38.80 17.31
N VAL A 243 -9.49 39.98 17.62
CA VAL A 243 -9.52 40.58 18.96
C VAL A 243 -10.39 41.83 18.87
N PRO A 244 -11.65 41.78 19.33
CA PRO A 244 -12.54 42.93 19.31
C PRO A 244 -12.06 44.03 20.28
N GLY A 245 -12.26 45.28 19.89
CA GLY A 245 -12.08 46.45 20.75
C GLY A 245 -13.27 46.67 21.70
N PRO A 246 -13.33 47.81 22.41
CA PRO A 246 -14.29 48.03 23.50
C PRO A 246 -15.75 48.07 23.04
N ASP A 247 -15.99 48.57 21.82
CA ASP A 247 -17.32 48.60 21.20
C ASP A 247 -17.68 47.30 20.47
N GLY A 248 -16.73 46.35 20.39
CA GLY A 248 -16.81 45.09 19.66
C GLY A 248 -16.90 45.22 18.13
N VAL A 249 -17.06 46.45 17.62
CA VAL A 249 -17.21 46.75 16.20
C VAL A 249 -15.85 46.95 15.55
N ARG A 250 -14.92 47.69 16.16
CA ARG A 250 -13.54 47.75 15.66
C ARG A 250 -12.75 46.58 16.23
N ALA A 251 -11.90 45.92 15.42
CA ALA A 251 -11.10 44.79 15.89
C ALA A 251 -9.69 44.80 15.32
N TRP A 252 -8.77 44.25 16.11
CA TRP A 252 -7.47 43.80 15.60
C TRP A 252 -7.64 42.40 15.01
N VAL A 253 -7.15 42.21 13.79
CA VAL A 253 -7.28 40.94 13.06
C VAL A 253 -5.92 40.46 12.62
N MET A 254 -5.47 39.34 13.17
CA MET A 254 -4.29 38.65 12.69
C MET A 254 -4.69 37.68 11.57
N ALA A 255 -3.96 37.69 10.45
CA ALA A 255 -4.20 36.77 9.33
C ALA A 255 -2.89 36.24 8.76
N GLU A 256 -2.90 34.99 8.31
CA GLU A 256 -1.78 34.40 7.58
C GLU A 256 -1.96 34.66 6.07
N VAL A 257 -1.00 35.39 5.49
CA VAL A 257 -1.04 35.84 4.10
C VAL A 257 0.24 35.43 3.40
N ARG A 258 0.13 34.93 2.16
CA ARG A 258 1.28 34.74 1.29
C ARG A 258 1.50 35.99 0.45
N PRO A 259 2.61 36.71 0.64
CA PRO A 259 2.94 37.85 -0.21
C PRO A 259 3.10 37.39 -1.67
N PRO A 260 2.69 38.18 -2.66
CA PRO A 260 2.98 37.91 -4.07
C PRO A 260 4.48 37.68 -4.26
N GLY A 261 4.87 36.55 -4.86
CA GLY A 261 6.28 36.20 -5.11
C GLY A 261 7.05 35.54 -3.95
N SER A 262 6.39 35.19 -2.83
CA SER A 262 7.03 34.46 -1.72
C SER A 262 6.38 33.09 -1.51
N TYR A 263 7.19 32.04 -1.33
CA TYR A 263 6.70 30.71 -0.96
C TYR A 263 6.36 30.56 0.54
N SER A 264 6.77 31.53 1.37
CA SER A 264 6.53 31.51 2.82
C SER A 264 5.30 32.33 3.19
N THR A 265 4.41 31.74 3.98
CA THR A 265 3.32 32.47 4.62
C THR A 265 3.86 33.38 5.74
N ARG A 266 3.24 34.56 5.88
CA ARG A 266 3.57 35.53 6.93
C ARG A 266 2.29 35.96 7.64
N ARG A 267 2.36 36.05 8.97
CA ARG A 267 1.27 36.58 9.78
C ARG A 267 1.34 38.10 9.82
N GLN A 268 0.23 38.73 9.45
CA GLN A 268 0.05 40.18 9.41
C GLN A 268 -1.07 40.57 10.37
N LEU A 269 -0.98 41.77 10.96
CA LEU A 269 -1.99 42.32 11.86
C LEU A 269 -2.64 43.55 11.24
N TYR A 270 -3.95 43.47 11.11
CA TYR A 270 -4.81 44.50 10.55
C TYR A 270 -5.66 45.13 11.65
N ILE A 271 -6.06 46.39 11.44
CA ILE A 271 -7.22 46.98 12.12
C ILE A 271 -8.36 47.02 11.12
N LEU A 272 -9.49 46.44 11.51
CA LEU A 272 -10.72 46.46 10.73
C LEU A 272 -11.81 47.21 11.49
N ASP A 273 -12.54 48.06 10.77
CA ASP A 273 -13.74 48.75 11.26
C ASP A 273 -14.87 48.54 10.23
N PRO A 274 -15.92 47.77 10.55
CA PRO A 274 -17.08 47.54 9.71
C PRO A 274 -17.84 48.82 9.33
N ARG A 275 -17.65 49.91 10.08
CA ARG A 275 -18.25 51.22 9.77
C ARG A 275 -17.47 52.00 8.71
N ALA A 276 -16.29 51.51 8.29
CA ALA A 276 -15.52 52.14 7.23
C ALA A 276 -16.23 52.00 5.87
N PRO A 277 -16.09 52.98 4.95
CA PRO A 277 -16.68 52.88 3.61
C PRO A 277 -16.27 51.58 2.89
N PRO A 278 -17.19 50.93 2.15
CA PRO A 278 -16.88 49.72 1.39
C PRO A 278 -15.67 49.92 0.46
N GLY A 279 -14.71 48.99 0.48
CA GLY A 279 -13.48 49.08 -0.33
C GLY A 279 -12.31 49.81 0.34
N THR A 280 -12.49 50.34 1.56
CA THR A 280 -11.37 50.83 2.38
C THR A 280 -10.37 49.70 2.61
N LYS A 281 -9.10 49.92 2.23
CA LYS A 281 -8.05 48.91 2.42
C LYS A 281 -7.76 48.73 3.92
N PRO A 282 -7.69 47.49 4.43
CA PRO A 282 -7.30 47.20 5.81
C PRO A 282 -5.98 47.90 6.18
N ALA A 283 -5.97 48.58 7.33
CA ALA A 283 -4.77 49.26 7.81
C ALA A 283 -3.81 48.23 8.44
N LEU A 284 -2.60 48.10 7.86
CA LEU A 284 -1.55 47.22 8.36
C LEU A 284 -0.78 47.91 9.49
N LEU A 285 -0.82 47.32 10.68
CA LEU A 285 -0.32 47.92 11.92
C LEU A 285 1.20 47.76 12.10
N LEU A 286 1.77 46.66 11.60
CA LEU A 286 3.21 46.37 11.60
C LEU A 286 3.64 45.93 10.20
N LYS A 287 4.24 46.84 9.42
CA LYS A 287 4.76 46.55 8.07
C LYS A 287 5.95 45.59 8.16
N GLY A 288 5.77 44.32 7.75
CA GLY A 288 6.87 43.41 7.43
C GLY A 288 7.36 42.46 8.54
N ALA A 289 7.10 42.76 9.82
CA ALA A 289 7.47 41.86 10.92
C ALA A 289 6.49 40.67 11.02
N PRO A 290 6.97 39.41 11.02
CA PRO A 290 6.09 38.27 11.25
C PRO A 290 5.56 38.32 12.68
N ILE A 291 4.25 38.33 12.86
CA ILE A 291 3.64 38.40 14.19
C ILE A 291 3.44 37.00 14.74
N ARG A 292 3.87 36.81 15.99
CA ARG A 292 3.75 35.54 16.69
C ARG A 292 2.51 35.47 17.54
N GLN A 293 2.12 36.49 18.30
CA GLN A 293 0.92 36.44 19.15
C GLN A 293 0.29 37.82 19.31
N ILE A 294 -1.01 37.88 19.55
CA ILE A 294 -1.74 39.10 19.95
C ILE A 294 -2.62 38.80 21.17
N VAL A 295 -2.57 39.67 22.18
CA VAL A 295 -3.39 39.56 23.39
C VAL A 295 -3.97 40.93 23.72
N GLY A 296 -5.29 41.08 23.65
CA GLY A 296 -5.98 42.31 24.06
C GLY A 296 -5.95 42.53 25.57
N ASN A 297 -6.06 43.77 26.03
CA ASN A 297 -6.38 44.09 27.43
C ASN A 297 -7.88 43.87 27.72
N GLU A 298 -8.26 43.84 29.00
CA GLU A 298 -9.65 43.54 29.42
C GLU A 298 -10.67 44.56 28.91
N ASP A 299 -10.28 45.83 28.87
CA ASP A 299 -11.10 46.93 28.37
C ASP A 299 -11.14 47.00 26.84
N GLY A 300 -10.38 46.15 26.14
CA GLY A 300 -10.24 46.17 24.68
C GLY A 300 -9.58 47.43 24.12
N SER A 301 -9.00 48.31 24.94
CA SER A 301 -8.46 49.60 24.49
C SER A 301 -7.04 49.49 23.91
N LYS A 302 -6.29 48.49 24.39
CA LYS A 302 -4.90 48.19 24.00
C LYS A 302 -4.74 46.71 23.70
N ALA A 303 -3.73 46.39 22.89
CA ALA A 303 -3.32 45.01 22.62
C ALA A 303 -1.80 44.87 22.67
N TRP A 304 -1.35 43.79 23.31
CA TRP A 304 0.03 43.32 23.30
C TRP A 304 0.29 42.50 22.04
N VAL A 305 1.38 42.79 21.34
CA VAL A 305 1.75 42.10 20.09
C VAL A 305 3.17 41.56 20.21
N ALA A 306 3.33 40.25 20.13
CA ALA A 306 4.62 39.58 20.14
C ALA A 306 5.14 39.38 18.71
N GLY A 307 6.33 39.90 18.40
CA GLY A 307 7.02 39.74 17.10
C GLY A 307 7.83 38.44 17.00
N SER A 308 8.00 37.93 15.77
CA SER A 308 8.80 36.73 15.45
C SER A 308 10.19 37.10 14.92
N LEU A 309 11.22 36.37 15.35
CA LEU A 309 12.56 36.43 14.74
C LEU A 309 12.56 35.63 13.43
N LYS A 310 12.46 36.30 12.30
CA LYS A 310 12.90 35.74 11.00
C LYS A 310 13.97 36.59 10.30
N SER A 311 14.23 37.81 10.76
CA SER A 311 15.20 38.75 10.21
C SER A 311 16.11 39.31 11.32
N ALA A 312 17.35 39.67 11.00
CA ALA A 312 18.31 40.20 11.98
C ALA A 312 17.83 41.55 12.55
N GLY A 313 17.60 41.61 13.87
CA GLY A 313 17.17 42.82 14.58
C GLY A 313 15.65 43.02 14.71
N GLU A 314 14.84 42.10 14.15
CA GLU A 314 13.37 42.12 14.24
C GLU A 314 12.87 41.10 15.28
N GLY A 315 11.95 41.50 16.16
CA GLY A 315 11.46 40.71 17.29
C GLY A 315 11.30 41.54 18.57
N GLY A 316 10.47 41.08 19.50
CA GLY A 316 10.16 41.78 20.75
C GLY A 316 8.65 41.93 20.99
N LEU A 317 8.30 42.66 22.04
CA LEU A 317 6.94 42.88 22.51
C LEU A 317 6.52 44.34 22.30
N TYR A 318 5.44 44.53 21.56
CA TYR A 318 4.82 45.82 21.28
C TYR A 318 3.53 45.98 22.08
N LEU A 319 3.18 47.22 22.43
CA LEU A 319 1.89 47.60 22.98
C LEU A 319 1.25 48.62 22.04
N VAL A 320 0.07 48.31 21.51
CA VAL A 320 -0.63 49.15 20.54
C VAL A 320 -2.04 49.47 21.02
N ASP A 321 -2.57 50.64 20.65
CA ASP A 321 -3.98 50.97 20.88
C ASP A 321 -4.88 50.49 19.72
N ILE A 322 -6.20 50.63 19.89
CA ILE A 322 -7.22 50.23 18.89
C ILE A 322 -7.18 51.08 17.61
N HIS A 323 -6.37 52.14 17.58
CA HIS A 323 -6.11 52.98 16.42
C HIS A 323 -4.78 52.66 15.73
N GLY A 324 -4.00 51.72 16.30
CA GLY A 324 -2.74 51.25 15.74
C GLY A 324 -1.52 52.06 16.12
N LYS A 325 -1.61 52.92 17.15
CA LYS A 325 -0.47 53.69 17.66
C LYS A 325 0.35 52.84 18.63
N SER A 326 1.67 52.75 18.38
CA SER A 326 2.61 52.16 19.35
C SER A 326 2.68 53.06 20.59
N LEU A 327 2.46 52.46 21.76
CA LEU A 327 2.52 53.14 23.06
C LEU A 327 3.94 53.14 23.67
N PHE A 328 4.90 52.44 23.06
CA PHE A 328 6.32 52.51 23.43
C PHE A 328 7.11 53.43 22.50
N PRO A 329 7.58 54.61 22.97
CA PRO A 329 8.33 55.55 22.15
C PRO A 329 9.76 55.11 21.81
N GLY A 330 10.34 54.16 22.58
CA GLY A 330 11.71 53.64 22.38
C GLY A 330 11.83 52.38 21.52
N GLY A 331 10.74 51.88 20.94
CA GLY A 331 10.67 50.59 20.23
C GLY A 331 10.18 49.43 21.12
N PRO A 332 10.16 48.19 20.60
CA PRO A 332 9.60 47.04 21.33
C PRO A 332 10.45 46.65 22.55
N LEU A 333 9.78 46.19 23.61
CA LEU A 333 10.44 45.52 24.73
C LEU A 333 11.07 44.20 24.24
N PHE A 334 12.16 43.76 24.86
CA PHE A 334 12.87 42.52 24.46
C PHE A 334 13.28 42.50 22.97
N LYS A 335 13.72 43.65 22.44
CA LYS A 335 14.13 43.81 21.04
C LYS A 335 15.11 42.72 20.60
N GLY A 336 14.81 42.08 19.48
CA GLY A 336 15.65 40.99 18.94
C GLY A 336 15.54 39.67 19.70
N GLN A 337 14.59 39.52 20.63
CA GLN A 337 14.25 38.24 21.27
C GLN A 337 12.90 37.72 20.79
N GLN A 338 12.76 36.39 20.76
CA GLN A 338 11.51 35.71 20.45
C GLN A 338 10.77 35.60 21.78
N VAL A 339 9.60 36.22 21.85
CA VAL A 339 8.80 36.27 23.08
C VAL A 339 7.50 35.49 22.93
N LEU A 340 7.07 34.88 24.02
CA LEU A 340 5.74 34.34 24.25
C LEU A 340 5.10 35.14 25.37
N ILE A 341 3.83 35.48 25.22
CA ILE A 341 3.11 36.33 26.16
C ILE A 341 1.82 35.67 26.62
N SER A 342 1.46 35.94 27.87
CA SER A 342 0.25 35.45 28.51
C SER A 342 -0.31 36.52 29.44
N ARG A 343 -1.61 36.83 29.33
CA ARG A 343 -2.29 37.79 30.22
C ARG A 343 -2.86 37.07 31.44
N THR A 344 -2.69 37.66 32.61
CA THR A 344 -3.32 37.18 33.86
C THR A 344 -4.73 37.76 34.01
N GLN A 345 -5.54 37.23 34.93
CA GLN A 345 -6.84 37.84 35.27
C GLN A 345 -6.71 39.22 35.94
N SER A 346 -5.52 39.58 36.44
CA SER A 346 -5.23 40.91 36.99
C SER A 346 -4.84 41.95 35.91
N GLY A 347 -4.93 41.58 34.62
CA GLY A 347 -4.55 42.44 33.49
C GLY A 347 -3.04 42.65 33.32
N ARG A 348 -2.21 41.90 34.05
CA ARG A 348 -0.74 41.87 33.93
C ARG A 348 -0.32 40.90 32.82
N LEU A 349 0.95 41.00 32.39
CA LEU A 349 1.46 40.24 31.27
C LEU A 349 2.72 39.47 31.62
N TRP A 350 2.65 38.14 31.57
CA TRP A 350 3.82 37.29 31.55
C TRP A 350 4.48 37.30 30.18
N VAL A 351 5.81 37.36 30.18
CA VAL A 351 6.66 37.34 28.98
C VAL A 351 7.75 36.30 29.18
N LEU A 352 7.78 35.31 28.30
CA LEU A 352 8.80 34.28 28.25
C LEU A 352 9.67 34.50 27.02
N THR A 353 10.99 34.48 27.19
CA THR A 353 11.95 34.69 26.10
C THR A 353 12.60 33.37 25.70
N LYS A 354 12.94 33.22 24.41
CA LYS A 354 13.66 32.03 23.90
C LYS A 354 14.98 31.75 24.63
N ALA A 355 15.63 32.78 25.18
CA ALA A 355 16.83 32.63 25.99
C ALA A 355 16.56 32.04 27.39
N GLY A 356 15.32 31.64 27.68
CA GLY A 356 14.90 31.05 28.95
C GLY A 356 14.60 32.07 30.04
N GLY A 357 14.40 33.34 29.68
CA GLY A 357 14.01 34.39 30.62
C GLY A 357 12.49 34.43 30.84
N VAL A 358 12.07 34.72 32.06
CA VAL A 358 10.66 34.87 32.45
C VAL A 358 10.49 36.24 33.11
N PHE A 359 9.48 37.00 32.69
CA PHE A 359 9.25 38.38 33.14
C PHE A 359 7.75 38.63 33.34
N LEU A 360 7.39 39.36 34.39
CA LEU A 360 6.04 39.86 34.63
C LEU A 360 6.02 41.36 34.38
N LEU A 361 5.11 41.82 33.54
CA LEU A 361 4.89 43.23 33.22
C LEU A 361 3.51 43.70 33.73
N ASP A 362 3.39 44.97 34.07
CA ASP A 362 2.09 45.60 34.27
C ASP A 362 1.39 45.90 32.92
N ALA A 363 0.15 46.40 32.98
CA ALA A 363 -0.66 46.74 31.81
C ALA A 363 -0.06 47.86 30.92
N ASN A 364 1.00 48.54 31.36
CA ASN A 364 1.72 49.58 30.62
C ASN A 364 3.14 49.16 30.21
N GLY A 365 3.56 47.93 30.52
CA GLY A 365 4.87 47.39 30.12
C GLY A 365 6.00 47.64 31.10
N LYS A 366 5.70 48.12 32.31
CA LYS A 366 6.71 48.21 33.37
C LYS A 366 6.97 46.80 33.90
N ARG A 367 8.25 46.42 33.95
CA ARG A 367 8.66 45.15 34.55
C ARG A 367 8.43 45.15 36.06
N LEU A 368 7.58 44.25 36.53
CA LEU A 368 7.27 44.04 37.95
C LEU A 368 8.19 42.98 38.57
N ALA A 369 8.49 41.92 37.82
CA ALA A 369 9.42 40.87 38.22
C ALA A 369 10.09 40.25 36.99
N GLY A 370 11.23 39.57 37.15
CA GLY A 370 11.82 38.82 36.03
C GLY A 370 13.20 38.22 36.32
N ARG A 371 13.56 37.12 35.66
CA ARG A 371 14.88 36.48 35.75
C ARG A 371 15.28 35.88 34.40
N GLU A 372 16.53 36.07 33.99
CA GLU A 372 17.07 35.48 32.75
C GLU A 372 17.62 34.06 32.99
N GLY A 373 17.53 33.18 31.98
CA GLY A 373 18.11 31.84 32.00
C GLY A 373 17.47 30.84 32.97
N LEU A 374 16.29 31.15 33.52
CA LEU A 374 15.55 30.30 34.47
C LEU A 374 15.21 28.93 33.85
N LEU A 375 14.66 28.94 32.64
CA LEU A 375 14.23 27.71 31.95
C LEU A 375 15.40 26.88 31.42
N SER A 376 16.49 27.54 31.03
CA SER A 376 17.70 26.91 30.49
C SER A 376 18.43 26.03 31.53
N ARG A 377 18.27 26.35 32.82
CA ARG A 377 18.88 25.64 33.95
C ARG A 377 18.12 24.37 34.33
N LEU A 378 16.79 24.38 34.18
CA LEU A 378 15.92 23.26 34.52
C LEU A 378 15.99 22.09 33.52
N VAL A 379 16.38 22.36 32.27
CA VAL A 379 16.54 21.35 31.19
C VAL A 379 17.82 20.50 31.35
N GLN A 380 18.75 20.86 32.24
CA GLN A 380 20.05 20.17 32.39
C GLN A 380 20.09 19.11 33.51
N GLU A 381 19.10 19.03 34.40
CA GLU A 381 19.05 18.00 35.45
C GLU A 381 18.47 16.69 34.88
N LYS A 382 19.28 15.62 34.92
CA LYS A 382 19.15 14.45 34.06
C LYS A 382 18.39 13.27 34.67
N ASP A 383 17.96 13.39 35.92
CA ASP A 383 17.26 12.34 36.65
C ASP A 383 15.94 12.90 37.18
N GLY A 384 14.85 12.23 36.84
CA GLY A 384 13.49 12.70 37.08
C GLY A 384 13.20 13.04 38.53
N LEU A 385 12.35 14.03 38.74
CA LEU A 385 11.79 14.34 40.05
C LEU A 385 10.28 14.48 39.97
N ASP A 386 9.62 13.78 40.88
CA ASP A 386 8.19 13.84 41.23
C ASP A 386 7.80 15.18 41.90
N GLU A 387 8.52 16.29 41.67
CA GLU A 387 8.41 17.50 42.48
C GLU A 387 8.17 18.77 41.64
N PHE A 388 7.06 19.44 41.91
CA PHE A 388 6.72 20.74 41.36
C PHE A 388 7.46 21.85 42.14
N ILE A 389 8.25 22.68 41.45
CA ILE A 389 9.05 23.73 42.12
C ILE A 389 8.34 25.08 41.96
N THR A 390 8.05 25.74 43.09
CA THR A 390 7.55 27.12 43.15
C THR A 390 8.71 28.10 43.05
N PHE A 391 8.69 28.97 42.05
CA PHE A 391 9.61 30.10 41.90
C PHE A 391 8.88 31.40 42.28
N PRO A 392 9.25 32.03 43.42
CA PRO A 392 8.65 33.30 43.80
C PRO A 392 9.18 34.41 42.89
N MET A 393 8.28 35.04 42.13
CA MET A 393 8.61 36.12 41.20
C MET A 393 7.81 37.39 41.56
N GLY A 394 8.03 37.91 42.77
CA GLY A 394 7.33 39.10 43.27
C GLY A 394 5.98 38.76 43.89
N ALA A 395 4.92 39.50 43.56
CA ALA A 395 3.57 39.30 44.10
C ALA A 395 2.76 38.17 43.39
N GLU A 396 3.36 37.52 42.39
CA GLU A 396 2.78 36.39 41.66
C GLU A 396 3.82 35.26 41.57
N ASP A 397 3.47 34.06 42.06
CA ASP A 397 4.35 32.89 42.05
C ASP A 397 4.22 32.11 40.74
N LEU A 398 5.34 31.56 40.23
CA LEU A 398 5.40 30.73 39.02
C LEU A 398 5.72 29.28 39.41
N LEU A 399 5.05 28.32 38.80
CA LEU A 399 5.33 26.90 39.03
C LEU A 399 5.98 26.29 37.79
N VAL A 400 7.18 25.71 37.95
CA VAL A 400 7.96 25.18 36.82
C VAL A 400 8.27 23.72 37.07
N SER A 401 7.94 22.87 36.10
CA SER A 401 8.32 21.46 36.06
C SER A 401 9.44 21.29 35.01
N THR A 402 10.30 20.29 35.16
CA THR A 402 11.63 20.17 34.51
C THR A 402 11.63 20.31 32.99
N ASP A 403 10.48 20.14 32.34
CA ASP A 403 10.34 20.22 30.88
C ASP A 403 9.29 21.26 30.43
N LYS A 404 8.63 21.99 31.37
CA LYS A 404 7.31 22.64 31.16
C LYS A 404 7.06 23.85 32.09
N VAL A 405 6.30 24.84 31.62
CA VAL A 405 5.85 25.97 32.46
C VAL A 405 4.32 25.95 32.59
N VAL A 406 3.79 25.77 33.80
CA VAL A 406 2.36 25.91 34.12
C VAL A 406 2.24 27.09 35.09
N HIS A 407 1.56 28.15 34.68
CA HIS A 407 1.31 29.26 35.59
C HIS A 407 0.27 28.79 36.62
N LEU A 408 0.61 28.89 37.92
CA LEU A 408 -0.28 28.67 39.06
C LEU A 408 -0.26 29.93 39.92
N LYS A 409 -1.25 30.82 39.74
CA LYS A 409 -1.33 32.08 40.50
C LYS A 409 -1.87 31.85 41.91
N HIS A 410 -1.44 32.68 42.85
CA HIS A 410 -2.09 32.90 44.14
C HIS A 410 -2.44 34.40 44.27
N GLU A 411 -3.71 34.76 44.11
CA GLU A 411 -4.26 36.06 44.55
C GLU A 411 -5.51 35.79 45.38
N GLU A 412 -5.59 36.33 46.59
CA GLU A 412 -6.77 36.23 47.48
C GLU A 412 -7.29 34.78 47.71
N ALA A 413 -6.40 33.80 47.87
CA ALA A 413 -6.71 32.37 48.03
C ALA A 413 -7.30 31.67 46.80
N ARG A 414 -7.05 32.20 45.58
CA ARG A 414 -7.45 31.59 44.31
C ARG A 414 -6.27 31.05 43.50
N VAL A 415 -6.44 29.84 42.94
CA VAL A 415 -5.52 29.05 42.11
C VAL A 415 -5.91 29.21 40.64
N GLU A 416 -5.05 29.81 39.82
CA GLU A 416 -5.23 29.88 38.36
C GLU A 416 -4.22 28.98 37.66
N ALA A 417 -4.63 27.89 37.01
CA ALA A 417 -3.75 26.97 36.29
C ALA A 417 -3.83 27.17 34.76
N MET A 418 -2.71 27.49 34.10
CA MET A 418 -2.67 27.61 32.63
C MET A 418 -1.35 27.10 32.02
N PRO A 419 -1.39 26.24 30.98
CA PRO A 419 -0.18 25.80 30.28
C PRO A 419 0.41 26.95 29.46
N LEU A 420 1.71 27.21 29.62
CA LEU A 420 2.38 28.37 28.99
C LEU A 420 3.17 28.04 27.69
N MET A 421 3.38 26.75 27.34
CA MET A 421 4.06 26.31 26.10
C MET A 421 3.36 25.09 25.46
N GLU A 422 3.40 24.98 24.12
CA GLU A 422 2.98 23.78 23.37
C GLU A 422 3.99 22.63 23.53
N GLY A 423 3.51 21.38 23.50
CA GLY A 423 4.33 20.17 23.71
C GLY A 423 4.49 19.78 25.18
N THR A 424 3.62 20.29 26.05
CA THR A 424 3.63 20.00 27.47
C THR A 424 2.86 18.70 27.74
N ASN A 425 3.53 17.63 28.18
CA ASN A 425 2.87 16.37 28.59
C ASN A 425 2.02 16.52 29.89
N ALA A 426 1.23 17.57 30.05
CA ALA A 426 0.32 17.79 31.18
C ALA A 426 -0.84 18.70 30.75
N SER A 427 -2.07 18.29 31.04
CA SER A 427 -3.30 18.99 30.66
C SER A 427 -4.05 19.48 31.91
N VAL A 428 -4.50 20.74 31.89
CA VAL A 428 -5.38 21.28 32.95
C VAL A 428 -6.82 20.94 32.56
N LEU A 429 -7.49 20.11 33.35
CA LEU A 429 -8.82 19.57 33.03
C LEU A 429 -9.98 20.31 33.72
N GLY A 430 -9.68 21.09 34.75
CA GLY A 430 -10.67 21.90 35.48
C GLY A 430 -10.02 22.77 36.54
N VAL A 431 -10.62 23.91 36.87
CA VAL A 431 -10.18 24.79 37.94
C VAL A 431 -11.40 25.10 38.81
N GLU A 432 -11.27 24.97 40.13
CA GLU A 432 -12.38 25.25 41.03
C GLU A 432 -12.87 26.70 40.86
N PRO A 433 -14.18 26.96 40.73
CA PRO A 433 -14.74 28.30 40.56
C PRO A 433 -14.32 29.31 41.63
N GLU A 434 -14.12 28.84 42.87
CA GLU A 434 -13.66 29.65 44.00
C GLU A 434 -12.13 29.77 44.08
N GLY A 435 -11.39 29.11 43.17
CA GLY A 435 -9.94 29.12 43.13
C GLY A 435 -9.27 28.28 44.22
N THR A 436 -9.96 27.35 44.88
CA THR A 436 -9.36 26.54 45.96
C THR A 436 -8.39 25.45 45.47
N GLY A 437 -8.36 25.16 44.16
CA GLY A 437 -7.42 24.25 43.55
C GLY A 437 -7.68 24.01 42.05
N ALA A 438 -6.78 23.26 41.42
CA ALA A 438 -6.84 22.92 40.01
C ALA A 438 -6.67 21.41 39.77
N TRP A 439 -7.37 20.90 38.78
CA TRP A 439 -7.35 19.52 38.33
C TRP A 439 -6.37 19.40 37.15
N ILE A 440 -5.25 18.70 37.36
CA ILE A 440 -4.16 18.59 36.39
C ILE A 440 -3.91 17.12 36.11
N GLN A 441 -3.93 16.74 34.84
CA GLN A 441 -3.57 15.40 34.41
C GLN A 441 -2.15 15.38 33.85
N SER A 442 -1.37 14.40 34.28
CA SER A 442 -0.06 14.12 33.69
C SER A 442 -0.22 13.21 32.47
N GLU A 443 0.29 13.61 31.31
CA GLU A 443 0.24 12.78 30.09
C GLU A 443 1.35 11.69 30.08
N ARG A 444 2.19 11.61 31.13
CA ARG A 444 3.25 10.59 31.26
C ARG A 444 2.73 9.28 31.86
N ASP A 445 1.88 9.39 32.88
CA ASP A 445 1.33 8.29 33.68
C ASP A 445 -0.21 8.32 33.78
N ASN A 446 -0.86 9.27 33.08
CA ASN A 446 -2.30 9.49 33.11
C ASN A 446 -2.88 9.69 34.52
N THR A 447 -2.06 10.10 35.49
CA THR A 447 -2.54 10.40 36.84
C THR A 447 -3.21 11.77 36.85
N LEU A 448 -4.45 11.80 37.33
CA LEU A 448 -5.18 13.02 37.66
C LEU A 448 -4.81 13.47 39.07
N TYR A 449 -4.28 14.68 39.18
CA TYR A 449 -3.93 15.34 40.41
C TYR A 449 -4.91 16.48 40.71
N PHE A 450 -5.25 16.66 41.97
CA PHE A 450 -5.80 17.92 42.47
C PHE A 450 -4.68 18.69 43.14
N VAL A 451 -4.44 19.91 42.67
CA VAL A 451 -3.35 20.77 43.13
C VAL A 451 -3.96 21.94 43.89
N SER A 452 -3.59 22.12 45.14
CA SER A 452 -4.01 23.24 46.00
C SER A 452 -2.83 23.87 46.73
N LEU A 453 -2.97 25.14 47.08
CA LEU A 453 -1.97 25.88 47.86
C LEU A 453 -2.48 25.96 49.31
N GLU A 454 -1.97 25.12 50.20
CA GLU A 454 -2.38 25.15 51.62
C GLU A 454 -1.64 26.21 52.44
N LYS A 455 -0.48 26.68 51.98
CA LYS A 455 0.30 27.78 52.58
C LYS A 455 0.90 28.69 51.48
N PRO A 456 1.20 29.97 51.77
CA PRO A 456 1.91 30.83 50.82
C PRO A 456 3.19 30.15 50.35
N HIS A 457 3.36 30.00 49.05
CA HIS A 457 4.51 29.36 48.40
C HIS A 457 4.64 27.81 48.55
N TYR A 458 3.69 27.12 49.20
CA TYR A 458 3.72 25.65 49.34
C TYR A 458 2.58 24.99 48.55
N LEU A 459 2.97 24.20 47.55
CA LEU A 459 2.06 23.43 46.71
C LEU A 459 1.81 22.05 47.31
N GLU A 460 0.55 21.70 47.47
CA GLU A 460 0.14 20.33 47.76
C GLU A 460 -0.54 19.73 46.53
N ALA A 461 0.04 18.67 45.98
CA ALA A 461 -0.52 17.90 44.89
C ALA A 461 -1.04 16.56 45.43
N SER A 462 -2.35 16.38 45.42
CA SER A 462 -3.01 15.14 45.84
C SER A 462 -3.36 14.29 44.62
N PRO A 463 -2.87 13.04 44.51
CA PRO A 463 -3.30 12.14 43.45
C PRO A 463 -4.77 11.77 43.67
N VAL A 464 -5.60 11.96 42.65
CA VAL A 464 -7.03 11.66 42.68
C VAL A 464 -7.32 10.30 42.06
N MET A 465 -6.80 10.08 40.86
CA MET A 465 -7.04 8.86 40.08
C MET A 465 -5.81 8.58 39.23
N ARG A 466 -5.16 7.44 39.46
CA ARG A 466 -3.98 7.00 38.69
C ARG A 466 -4.39 6.19 37.46
N ASP A 467 -3.55 6.22 36.41
CA ASP A 467 -3.70 5.42 35.19
C ASP A 467 -5.05 5.57 34.45
N ALA A 468 -5.69 6.73 34.56
CA ALA A 468 -7.01 6.97 33.98
C ALA A 468 -7.01 8.20 33.05
N GLU A 469 -7.30 7.98 31.77
CA GLU A 469 -7.42 9.06 30.80
C GLU A 469 -8.74 9.83 31.01
N ALA A 470 -8.68 10.91 31.79
CA ALA A 470 -9.78 11.84 32.00
C ALA A 470 -9.86 12.85 30.84
N SER A 471 -11.03 12.97 30.22
CA SER A 471 -11.26 13.89 29.11
C SER A 471 -11.83 15.23 29.56
N LEU A 472 -12.45 15.29 30.74
CA LEU A 472 -13.07 16.51 31.30
C LEU A 472 -13.26 16.36 32.82
N VAL A 473 -13.02 17.44 33.56
CA VAL A 473 -13.46 17.57 34.96
C VAL A 473 -14.36 18.80 35.07
N ILE A 474 -15.58 18.61 35.59
CA ILE A 474 -16.52 19.70 35.89
C ILE A 474 -16.52 19.90 37.41
N PRO A 475 -15.87 20.95 37.95
CA PRO A 475 -15.83 21.19 39.38
C PRO A 475 -17.19 21.67 39.91
N THR A 476 -17.50 21.34 41.16
CA THR A 476 -18.77 21.70 41.82
C THR A 476 -18.68 22.99 42.64
N GLY A 477 -17.48 23.55 42.81
CA GLY A 477 -17.22 24.71 43.68
C GLY A 477 -16.78 24.33 45.11
N GLU A 478 -17.01 23.09 45.54
CA GLU A 478 -16.44 22.56 46.79
C GLU A 478 -15.07 21.93 46.54
N ARG A 479 -14.08 22.19 47.41
CA ARG A 479 -12.70 21.66 47.30
C ARG A 479 -12.73 20.14 47.07
N MET A 480 -12.01 19.70 46.02
CA MET A 480 -11.91 18.29 45.60
C MET A 480 -13.25 17.61 45.25
N ARG A 481 -14.28 18.39 44.89
CA ARG A 481 -15.54 17.85 44.39
C ARG A 481 -15.80 18.25 42.94
N GLY A 482 -15.95 17.27 42.07
CA GLY A 482 -16.34 17.45 40.69
C GLY A 482 -16.95 16.19 40.08
N TRP A 483 -17.39 16.34 38.84
CA TRP A 483 -17.73 15.22 37.97
C TRP A 483 -16.59 14.98 36.98
N ILE A 484 -16.13 13.74 36.90
CA ILE A 484 -14.99 13.31 36.09
C ILE A 484 -15.53 12.48 34.93
N GLN A 485 -15.22 12.89 33.70
CA GLN A 485 -15.47 12.11 32.50
C GLN A 485 -14.19 11.38 32.07
N THR A 486 -14.28 10.07 31.90
CA THR A 486 -13.20 9.23 31.36
C THR A 486 -13.66 8.53 30.08
N GLY A 487 -12.74 7.92 29.33
CA GLY A 487 -13.06 7.21 28.10
C GLY A 487 -14.21 6.19 28.21
N PRO A 488 -14.20 5.27 29.21
CA PRO A 488 -15.23 4.23 29.33
C PRO A 488 -16.31 4.47 30.41
N ALA A 489 -16.14 5.44 31.33
CA ALA A 489 -17.09 5.71 32.41
C ALA A 489 -17.06 7.17 32.91
N SER A 490 -18.06 7.58 33.69
CA SER A 490 -18.10 8.90 34.33
C SER A 490 -18.41 8.78 35.83
N PHE A 491 -17.82 9.67 36.64
CA PHE A 491 -17.86 9.60 38.11
C PHE A 491 -18.23 10.96 38.73
N ALA A 492 -18.87 10.94 39.89
CA ALA A 492 -18.94 12.05 40.85
C ALA A 492 -17.96 11.78 41.99
N THR A 493 -17.33 12.80 42.58
CA THR A 493 -16.36 12.61 43.67
C THR A 493 -16.95 12.93 45.04
N ALA A 494 -16.75 12.06 46.04
CA ALA A 494 -17.21 12.27 47.42
C ALA A 494 -16.02 12.25 48.43
N PRO A 495 -15.95 13.14 49.44
CA PRO A 495 -14.90 13.10 50.46
C PRO A 495 -14.98 11.84 51.32
N LEU A 496 -13.84 11.18 51.52
CA LEU A 496 -13.77 9.89 52.22
C LEU A 496 -14.27 9.96 53.67
N GLU A 497 -14.08 11.09 54.35
CA GLU A 497 -14.39 11.31 55.77
C GLU A 497 -15.89 11.39 56.12
N LYS A 498 -16.78 11.58 55.13
CA LYS A 498 -18.23 11.80 55.34
C LYS A 498 -19.10 10.55 55.12
N MET A 499 -18.51 9.40 54.86
CA MET A 499 -19.24 8.15 54.57
C MET A 499 -19.54 7.37 55.87
N SER A 500 -20.80 7.27 56.27
CA SER A 500 -21.26 6.34 57.33
C SER A 500 -22.20 5.29 56.72
N ALA A 501 -21.87 4.00 56.86
CA ALA A 501 -22.57 2.93 56.17
C ALA A 501 -23.28 1.98 57.14
N THR A 502 -24.60 1.81 56.96
CA THR A 502 -25.32 0.64 57.48
C THR A 502 -25.46 -0.35 56.34
N LEU A 503 -24.76 -1.48 56.41
CA LEU A 503 -24.73 -2.46 55.33
C LEU A 503 -25.65 -3.64 55.66
N ARG A 504 -26.80 -3.74 54.98
CA ARG A 504 -27.64 -4.94 55.00
C ARG A 504 -27.06 -5.97 54.03
N LEU A 505 -26.66 -7.13 54.54
CA LEU A 505 -26.21 -8.26 53.72
C LEU A 505 -27.34 -9.29 53.59
N GLN A 506 -27.35 -10.04 52.49
CA GLN A 506 -28.27 -11.16 52.32
C GLN A 506 -27.86 -12.28 53.29
N GLY A 507 -28.62 -12.44 54.39
CA GLY A 507 -28.39 -13.48 55.42
C GLY A 507 -27.66 -13.04 56.70
N GLY A 508 -27.48 -11.75 56.97
CA GLY A 508 -26.91 -11.27 58.23
C GLY A 508 -27.03 -9.75 58.41
N THR A 509 -26.94 -9.27 59.65
CA THR A 509 -27.03 -7.85 60.00
C THR A 509 -25.82 -7.39 60.80
N LEU A 510 -25.16 -6.34 60.33
CA LEU A 510 -24.14 -5.61 61.09
C LEU A 510 -24.84 -4.53 61.93
N ARG A 511 -24.67 -4.56 63.25
CA ARG A 511 -25.24 -3.56 64.18
C ARG A 511 -24.10 -2.90 64.97
N ALA A 512 -24.10 -1.57 64.97
CA ALA A 512 -23.26 -0.76 65.84
C ALA A 512 -24.13 -0.27 67.03
N GLY A 513 -23.74 -0.64 68.26
CA GLY A 513 -24.41 -0.19 69.49
C GLY A 513 -23.71 1.02 70.14
N PRO A 514 -24.39 1.76 71.02
CA PRO A 514 -23.77 2.86 71.77
C PRO A 514 -22.67 2.29 72.69
N GLY A 515 -21.46 2.85 72.62
CA GLY A 515 -20.28 2.39 73.39
C GLY A 515 -19.20 1.66 72.57
N GLY A 516 -19.31 1.64 71.23
CA GLY A 516 -18.23 1.16 70.35
C GLY A 516 -18.10 -0.35 70.23
N SER A 517 -19.10 -1.12 70.68
CA SER A 517 -19.17 -2.55 70.40
C SER A 517 -19.76 -2.79 69.00
N VAL A 518 -19.03 -3.54 68.18
CA VAL A 518 -19.45 -3.95 66.83
C VAL A 518 -19.60 -5.47 66.82
N SER A 519 -20.81 -5.97 66.60
CA SER A 519 -21.07 -7.41 66.43
C SER A 519 -21.36 -7.73 64.97
N ILE A 520 -20.61 -8.67 64.40
CA ILE A 520 -20.80 -9.20 63.04
C ILE A 520 -21.33 -10.63 63.20
N ASP A 521 -22.50 -10.92 62.65
CA ASP A 521 -23.03 -12.28 62.60
C ASP A 521 -23.48 -12.61 61.16
N GLY A 522 -22.82 -13.58 60.53
CA GLY A 522 -23.02 -13.93 59.13
C GLY A 522 -22.03 -14.96 58.58
N ARG A 523 -22.41 -15.62 57.47
CA ARG A 523 -21.63 -16.65 56.78
C ARG A 523 -20.79 -16.01 55.67
N LEU A 524 -19.47 -16.22 55.68
CA LEU A 524 -18.52 -15.56 54.78
C LEU A 524 -18.02 -16.56 53.73
N ASP A 525 -18.46 -16.44 52.47
CA ASP A 525 -18.05 -17.31 51.37
C ASP A 525 -16.76 -16.75 50.73
N LEU A 526 -15.62 -17.00 51.38
CA LEU A 526 -14.29 -16.62 50.90
C LEU A 526 -13.78 -17.64 49.88
N ARG A 527 -13.92 -17.33 48.59
CA ARG A 527 -13.13 -17.96 47.52
C ARG A 527 -11.96 -17.04 47.17
N ALA A 528 -10.89 -17.12 47.96
CA ALA A 528 -9.66 -16.35 47.71
C ALA A 528 -8.61 -17.23 47.01
N ALA A 529 -7.95 -16.65 46.01
CA ALA A 529 -6.76 -17.20 45.36
C ALA A 529 -5.53 -16.98 46.25
N LEU A 530 -4.64 -17.95 46.31
CA LEU A 530 -3.34 -17.85 46.95
C LEU A 530 -2.26 -17.83 45.86
N ARG A 531 -1.70 -16.65 45.51
CA ARG A 531 -0.22 -16.46 45.48
C ARG A 531 0.32 -15.05 45.17
N GLU A 532 1.40 -14.75 45.91
CA GLU A 532 2.67 -14.05 45.54
C GLU A 532 2.58 -13.14 44.31
N ASP A 533 2.50 -11.81 44.37
CA ASP A 533 3.09 -10.87 45.33
C ASP A 533 2.11 -9.76 45.78
N ASP A 534 0.85 -9.87 45.34
CA ASP A 534 -0.26 -8.98 45.69
C ASP A 534 -1.39 -9.73 46.40
N ALA A 535 -1.09 -10.88 47.00
CA ALA A 535 -1.94 -11.44 48.03
C ALA A 535 -2.05 -10.38 49.11
N GLY A 536 -3.13 -9.60 49.06
CA GLY A 536 -3.48 -8.63 50.06
C GLY A 536 -3.32 -9.33 51.39
N SER A 537 -2.31 -8.91 52.15
CA SER A 537 -2.29 -9.19 53.58
C SER A 537 -3.68 -8.84 54.04
N VAL A 538 -4.43 -9.84 54.52
CA VAL A 538 -5.77 -9.56 55.05
C VAL A 538 -5.52 -8.70 56.29
N GLU A 539 -5.66 -7.39 56.10
CA GLU A 539 -5.46 -6.41 57.16
C GLU A 539 -6.70 -6.50 58.03
N LEU A 540 -6.63 -7.35 59.06
CA LEU A 540 -7.70 -7.49 60.05
C LEU A 540 -7.71 -6.22 60.90
N ARG A 541 -8.48 -5.22 60.47
CA ARG A 541 -8.79 -4.03 61.28
C ARG A 541 -9.88 -4.40 62.28
N TRP A 542 -9.45 -4.70 63.50
CA TRP A 542 -10.35 -5.02 64.60
C TRP A 542 -11.13 -3.77 65.02
N PRO A 543 -12.45 -3.85 65.26
CA PRO A 543 -13.20 -2.74 65.79
C PRO A 543 -12.95 -2.69 67.31
N ILE A 544 -11.88 -2.02 67.73
CA ILE A 544 -11.63 -1.70 69.15
C ILE A 544 -11.64 -0.17 69.28
N PRO A 545 -12.38 0.40 70.25
CA PRO A 545 -12.53 1.85 70.41
C PRO A 545 -11.27 2.58 70.94
N VAL A 546 -10.14 1.89 71.10
CA VAL A 546 -8.85 2.47 71.50
C VAL A 546 -7.80 2.05 70.47
N PRO A 547 -6.88 2.94 70.03
CA PRO A 547 -5.82 2.60 69.09
C PRO A 547 -5.02 1.39 69.62
N ALA A 548 -5.19 0.21 69.00
CA ALA A 548 -4.54 -1.04 69.39
C ALA A 548 -3.00 -0.97 69.32
N ASP A 549 -2.48 0.05 68.64
CA ASP A 549 -1.11 0.51 68.62
C ASP A 549 -0.58 0.99 69.99
N LYS A 550 -1.39 1.10 71.05
CA LYS A 550 -0.90 1.51 72.39
C LYS A 550 -0.96 0.44 73.49
N VAL A 551 -1.58 -0.72 73.26
CA VAL A 551 -1.72 -1.79 74.26
C VAL A 551 -1.36 -3.12 73.59
N GLY A 552 -0.36 -3.83 74.12
CA GLY A 552 0.05 -5.13 73.60
C GLY A 552 -1.08 -6.18 73.67
N GLY A 553 -0.98 -7.25 72.89
CA GLY A 553 -2.02 -8.28 72.80
C GLY A 553 -1.53 -9.58 72.17
N ARG A 554 -2.38 -10.62 72.18
CA ARG A 554 -2.14 -11.95 71.62
C ARG A 554 -3.18 -12.24 70.54
N LEU A 555 -2.75 -12.65 69.35
CA LEU A 555 -3.60 -13.19 68.29
C LEU A 555 -3.31 -14.69 68.11
N GLU A 556 -4.36 -15.49 68.16
CA GLU A 556 -4.33 -16.91 67.86
C GLU A 556 -5.24 -17.20 66.67
N VAL A 557 -4.70 -17.88 65.66
CA VAL A 557 -5.42 -18.27 64.44
C VAL A 557 -5.36 -19.78 64.30
N THR A 558 -6.52 -20.43 64.24
CA THR A 558 -6.65 -21.89 64.18
C THR A 558 -7.50 -22.32 62.99
N LEU A 559 -7.03 -23.35 62.29
CA LEU A 559 -7.70 -23.99 61.15
C LEU A 559 -8.25 -25.34 61.61
N TRP A 560 -9.52 -25.59 61.34
CA TRP A 560 -10.23 -26.79 61.76
C TRP A 560 -10.87 -27.48 60.55
N ASP A 561 -10.63 -28.79 60.42
CA ASP A 561 -11.24 -29.70 59.45
C ASP A 561 -12.06 -30.72 60.22
N SER A 562 -13.38 -30.60 60.18
CA SER A 562 -14.31 -31.48 60.86
C SER A 562 -14.31 -32.92 60.31
N GLY A 563 -13.68 -33.16 59.16
CA GLY A 563 -13.55 -34.48 58.54
C GLY A 563 -12.30 -35.27 58.92
N ARG A 564 -11.40 -34.73 59.77
CA ARG A 564 -10.17 -35.41 60.21
C ARG A 564 -10.28 -35.97 61.63
N ALA A 565 -9.62 -37.09 61.90
CA ALA A 565 -9.54 -37.71 63.23
C ALA A 565 -8.89 -36.80 64.30
N LYS A 566 -8.01 -35.87 63.89
CA LYS A 566 -7.59 -34.71 64.68
C LYS A 566 -8.08 -33.46 63.94
N PRO A 567 -9.06 -32.72 64.49
CA PRO A 567 -9.76 -31.69 63.74
C PRO A 567 -8.95 -30.40 63.59
N LEU A 568 -7.95 -30.13 64.44
CA LEU A 568 -7.06 -28.98 64.28
C LEU A 568 -6.02 -29.29 63.18
N VAL A 569 -6.06 -28.51 62.11
CA VAL A 569 -5.21 -28.63 60.91
C VAL A 569 -3.92 -27.82 61.06
N ALA A 570 -4.03 -26.59 61.55
CA ALA A 570 -2.90 -25.73 61.85
C ALA A 570 -3.29 -24.70 62.92
N SER A 571 -2.33 -24.25 63.72
CA SER A 571 -2.49 -23.14 64.66
C SER A 571 -1.28 -22.24 64.59
N VAL A 572 -1.52 -20.93 64.54
CA VAL A 572 -0.48 -19.90 64.62
C VAL A 572 -0.87 -18.93 65.71
N THR A 573 -0.02 -18.80 66.73
CA THR A 573 -0.17 -17.82 67.81
C THR A 573 0.95 -16.81 67.73
N ARG A 574 0.62 -15.53 67.84
CA ARG A 574 1.56 -14.41 67.83
C ARG A 574 1.20 -13.43 68.95
N GLN A 575 2.20 -12.99 69.70
CA GLN A 575 2.08 -11.97 70.74
C GLN A 575 2.71 -10.66 70.24
N TYR A 576 2.14 -9.53 70.64
CA TYR A 576 2.51 -8.19 70.17
C TYR A 576 2.72 -7.24 71.34
N ALA A 577 3.73 -6.38 71.23
CA ALA A 577 4.02 -5.33 72.18
C ALA A 577 3.18 -4.06 71.87
N PRO A 578 3.00 -3.15 72.84
CA PRO A 578 2.49 -1.80 72.56
C PRO A 578 3.32 -1.14 71.46
N GLY A 579 2.68 -0.54 70.44
CA GLY A 579 3.35 0.17 69.34
C GLY A 579 3.62 -0.69 68.09
N THR A 580 3.34 -1.99 68.12
CA THR A 580 3.60 -2.86 66.95
C THR A 580 2.41 -2.82 65.97
N PRO A 581 2.64 -2.62 64.64
CA PRO A 581 1.57 -2.61 63.65
C PRO A 581 0.79 -3.94 63.61
N PRO A 582 -0.50 -3.92 63.22
CA PRO A 582 -1.33 -5.11 63.19
C PRO A 582 -0.71 -6.20 62.28
N PRO A 583 -0.83 -7.47 62.66
CA PRO A 583 -0.12 -8.55 61.99
C PRO A 583 -0.57 -8.72 60.53
N LYS A 584 0.40 -8.72 59.61
CA LYS A 584 0.23 -9.23 58.26
C LYS A 584 0.39 -10.76 58.30
N LEU A 585 -0.69 -11.47 58.04
CA LEU A 585 -0.69 -12.93 57.97
C LEU A 585 -0.34 -13.37 56.55
N ASN A 586 0.91 -13.78 56.34
CA ASN A 586 1.35 -14.38 55.09
C ASN A 586 1.19 -15.89 55.18
N TRP A 587 0.27 -16.44 54.39
CA TRP A 587 0.02 -17.87 54.32
C TRP A 587 0.68 -18.41 53.07
N TYR A 588 1.69 -19.25 53.25
CA TYR A 588 2.25 -20.07 52.18
C TYR A 588 1.72 -21.48 52.36
N LEU A 589 0.70 -21.84 51.59
CA LEU A 589 0.15 -23.19 51.61
C LEU A 589 0.08 -23.70 50.18
N ASP A 590 0.81 -24.78 49.92
CA ASP A 590 0.98 -25.40 48.61
C ASP A 590 -0.30 -26.15 48.18
N GLU A 591 -0.64 -26.08 46.88
CA GLU A 591 -1.90 -26.58 46.26
C GLU A 591 -2.21 -28.05 46.59
N ARG A 592 -1.19 -28.84 46.94
CA ARG A 592 -1.32 -30.27 47.23
C ARG A 592 -1.97 -30.60 48.58
N SER A 593 -2.22 -29.62 49.45
CA SER A 593 -2.54 -29.87 50.86
C SER A 593 -4.03 -29.92 51.23
N PHE A 594 -4.94 -29.29 50.46
CA PHE A 594 -6.32 -29.01 50.93
C PHE A 594 -7.46 -29.20 49.91
N GLY A 595 -7.28 -30.07 48.90
CA GLY A 595 -8.22 -30.21 47.77
C GLY A 595 -9.70 -30.07 48.14
N ALA A 596 -10.41 -29.14 47.48
CA ALA A 596 -11.86 -28.85 47.45
C ALA A 596 -12.72 -29.01 48.73
N ARG A 597 -12.14 -29.20 49.92
CA ARG A 597 -12.88 -29.48 51.16
C ARG A 597 -13.11 -28.19 51.97
N PRO A 598 -14.31 -28.00 52.53
CA PRO A 598 -14.62 -26.83 53.34
C PRO A 598 -13.91 -26.88 54.70
N LEU A 599 -13.17 -25.82 55.05
CA LEU A 599 -12.46 -25.69 56.33
C LEU A 599 -13.10 -24.60 57.20
N GLN A 600 -12.90 -24.69 58.52
CA GLN A 600 -13.29 -23.66 59.49
C GLN A 600 -12.04 -22.92 59.98
N VAL A 601 -12.03 -21.59 59.93
CA VAL A 601 -10.93 -20.74 60.38
C VAL A 601 -11.40 -19.90 61.57
N VAL A 602 -10.68 -19.94 62.69
CA VAL A 602 -11.02 -19.20 63.91
C VAL A 602 -9.88 -18.26 64.28
N PHE A 603 -10.18 -16.96 64.38
CA PHE A 603 -9.29 -15.90 64.82
C PHE A 603 -9.70 -15.45 66.23
N LEU A 604 -8.76 -15.42 67.16
CA LEU A 604 -8.96 -15.02 68.56
C LEU A 604 -7.91 -13.99 68.94
N TYR A 605 -8.34 -12.74 69.14
CA TYR A 605 -7.49 -11.65 69.62
C TYR A 605 -7.80 -11.35 71.08
N GLN A 606 -6.78 -11.18 71.92
CA GLN A 606 -6.90 -10.82 73.34
C GLN A 606 -5.90 -9.70 73.65
N ASP A 607 -6.37 -8.56 74.16
CA ASP A 607 -5.48 -7.48 74.59
C ASP A 607 -4.90 -7.72 76.01
N ALA A 608 -3.94 -6.91 76.42
CA ALA A 608 -3.31 -6.98 77.75
C ALA A 608 -4.26 -6.57 78.90
N LEU A 609 -5.43 -5.99 78.60
CA LEU A 609 -6.46 -5.58 79.57
C LEU A 609 -7.53 -6.68 79.78
N GLY A 610 -7.44 -7.79 79.04
CA GLY A 610 -8.34 -8.93 79.13
C GLY A 610 -9.54 -8.89 78.17
N THR A 611 -9.64 -7.87 77.31
CA THR A 611 -10.67 -7.78 76.27
C THR A 611 -10.32 -8.74 75.14
N TYR A 612 -11.29 -9.55 74.70
CA TYR A 612 -11.08 -10.49 73.60
C TYR A 612 -12.11 -10.31 72.47
N ALA A 613 -11.65 -10.48 71.23
CA ALA A 613 -12.47 -10.51 70.03
C ALA A 613 -12.30 -11.86 69.33
N ARG A 614 -13.40 -12.55 69.04
CA ARG A 614 -13.40 -13.85 68.38
C ARG A 614 -14.16 -13.76 67.06
N LEU A 615 -13.51 -14.17 65.96
CA LEU A 615 -14.10 -14.28 64.63
C LEU A 615 -13.97 -15.74 64.16
N ALA A 616 -15.09 -16.42 63.92
CA ALA A 616 -15.12 -17.78 63.40
C ALA A 616 -15.75 -17.82 62.01
N VAL A 617 -14.98 -18.23 61.00
CA VAL A 617 -15.39 -18.34 59.61
C VAL A 617 -15.52 -19.81 59.23
N SER A 618 -16.71 -20.24 58.83
CA SER A 618 -17.00 -21.64 58.51
C SER A 618 -17.20 -21.83 57.01
N ASN A 619 -16.85 -23.00 56.45
CA ASN A 619 -16.96 -23.34 55.02
C ASN A 619 -16.06 -22.53 54.07
N VAL A 620 -14.83 -22.26 54.47
CA VAL A 620 -13.86 -21.61 53.58
C VAL A 620 -13.40 -22.62 52.53
N LEU A 621 -13.67 -22.30 51.26
CA LEU A 621 -13.26 -23.06 50.08
C LEU A 621 -12.19 -22.26 49.32
N PHE A 622 -10.96 -22.73 49.36
CA PHE A 622 -9.87 -22.13 48.58
C PHE A 622 -10.03 -22.55 47.11
N GLN A 623 -10.39 -21.60 46.22
CA GLN A 623 -10.49 -21.82 44.76
C GLN A 623 -9.73 -20.72 44.00
N ALA A 624 -8.93 -21.11 42.99
CA ALA A 624 -8.19 -20.17 42.14
C ALA A 624 -9.08 -19.54 41.02
N PRO A 625 -8.97 -18.23 40.75
CA PRO A 625 -9.77 -17.49 39.77
C PRO A 625 -9.45 -17.90 38.34
N LEU A 626 -10.43 -17.75 37.43
CA LEU A 626 -10.33 -18.16 36.01
C LEU A 626 -9.08 -17.60 35.31
N ILE A 627 -8.69 -16.36 35.61
CA ILE A 627 -7.51 -15.78 34.99
C ILE A 627 -6.22 -16.38 35.50
N GLU A 628 -6.14 -17.02 36.68
CA GLU A 628 -4.95 -17.78 37.11
C GLU A 628 -4.94 -19.22 36.61
N GLN A 629 -6.09 -19.70 36.12
CA GLN A 629 -6.19 -21.01 35.51
C GLN A 629 -5.47 -20.98 34.16
N VAL A 630 -4.39 -21.77 34.09
CA VAL A 630 -3.49 -21.84 32.93
C VAL A 630 -4.26 -22.06 31.62
N TRP A 631 -5.34 -22.87 31.62
CA TRP A 631 -6.13 -23.16 30.42
C TRP A 631 -6.84 -21.91 29.85
N PHE A 632 -7.31 -21.00 30.70
CA PHE A 632 -8.06 -19.81 30.28
C PHE A 632 -7.12 -18.72 29.73
N ARG A 633 -5.96 -18.50 30.38
CA ARG A 633 -4.90 -17.62 29.83
C ARG A 633 -4.43 -18.11 28.47
N THR A 634 -4.27 -19.43 28.34
CA THR A 634 -3.89 -20.06 27.07
C THR A 634 -4.93 -19.83 26.00
N MET A 635 -6.22 -19.97 26.32
CA MET A 635 -7.32 -19.75 25.37
C MET A 635 -7.39 -18.29 24.87
N ILE A 636 -7.26 -17.29 25.75
CA ILE A 636 -7.22 -15.87 25.35
C ILE A 636 -6.01 -15.57 24.47
N ALA A 637 -4.83 -16.07 24.85
CA ALA A 637 -3.61 -15.88 24.06
C ALA A 637 -3.75 -16.48 22.65
N CYS A 638 -4.36 -17.67 22.54
CA CYS A 638 -4.68 -18.30 21.26
C CYS A 638 -5.64 -17.42 20.43
N ILE A 639 -6.76 -16.96 20.98
CA ILE A 639 -7.73 -16.11 20.24
C ILE A 639 -7.09 -14.81 19.75
N LEU A 640 -6.28 -14.17 20.59
CA LEU A 640 -5.60 -12.92 20.21
C LEU A 640 -4.62 -13.16 19.06
N ALA A 641 -3.87 -14.27 19.10
CA ALA A 641 -2.97 -14.67 18.03
C ALA A 641 -3.74 -14.94 16.73
N THR A 642 -4.86 -15.68 16.79
CA THR A 642 -5.71 -15.95 15.62
C THR A 642 -6.24 -14.67 14.99
N LEU A 643 -6.71 -13.71 15.81
CA LEU A 643 -7.21 -12.42 15.35
C LEU A 643 -6.11 -11.60 14.65
N LEU A 644 -4.90 -11.60 15.21
CA LEU A 644 -3.75 -10.90 14.63
C LEU A 644 -3.30 -11.53 13.31
N PHE A 645 -3.57 -12.83 13.10
CA PHE A 645 -3.31 -13.54 11.86
C PHE A 645 -4.39 -13.33 10.79
N VAL A 646 -5.67 -13.42 11.17
CA VAL A 646 -6.82 -13.41 10.22
C VAL A 646 -7.23 -12.00 9.80
N LEU A 647 -7.17 -11.02 10.70
CA LEU A 647 -7.67 -9.67 10.44
C LEU A 647 -6.91 -8.92 9.32
N PRO A 648 -5.56 -8.98 9.24
CA PRO A 648 -4.80 -8.36 8.14
C PRO A 648 -5.03 -9.01 6.77
N LEU A 649 -5.40 -10.31 6.76
CA LEU A 649 -5.76 -11.03 5.53
C LEU A 649 -7.08 -10.53 4.93
N LEU A 650 -8.01 -10.06 5.77
CA LEU A 650 -9.35 -9.63 5.36
C LEU A 650 -9.47 -8.13 5.05
N LEU A 651 -8.77 -7.25 5.78
CA LEU A 651 -9.10 -5.81 5.78
C LEU A 651 -8.21 -4.91 4.90
N ILE A 652 -7.03 -5.34 4.46
CA ILE A 652 -6.09 -4.45 3.76
C ILE A 652 -6.22 -4.64 2.23
N PRO A 653 -6.22 -3.57 1.39
CA PRO A 653 -6.39 -3.64 -0.09
C PRO A 653 -5.15 -4.13 -0.86
N ARG A 654 -5.33 -4.99 -1.89
CA ARG A 654 -4.36 -5.93 -2.51
C ARG A 654 -2.98 -5.37 -2.94
N GLN A 655 -2.79 -4.06 -2.99
CA GLN A 655 -1.68 -3.41 -3.70
C GLN A 655 -0.47 -3.00 -2.84
N ARG A 656 -0.43 -3.29 -1.52
CA ARG A 656 0.71 -2.91 -0.65
C ARG A 656 1.14 -4.05 0.29
N PRO A 657 1.87 -5.07 -0.20
CA PRO A 657 2.21 -6.27 0.58
C PRO A 657 3.20 -5.98 1.72
N THR A 658 4.13 -5.05 1.56
CA THR A 658 5.19 -4.79 2.56
C THR A 658 4.69 -4.17 3.86
N ARG A 659 3.68 -3.30 3.83
CA ARG A 659 3.11 -2.69 5.06
C ARG A 659 2.17 -3.61 5.84
N ARG A 660 1.66 -4.68 5.22
CA ARG A 660 0.74 -5.64 5.87
C ARG A 660 1.43 -6.54 6.89
N TRP A 661 2.72 -6.79 6.71
CA TRP A 661 3.40 -7.92 7.34
C TRP A 661 4.59 -7.54 8.19
N ILE A 662 4.83 -6.24 8.43
CA ILE A 662 5.82 -5.76 9.41
C ILE A 662 5.60 -6.39 10.80
N PRO A 663 4.36 -6.52 11.33
CA PRO A 663 4.13 -7.17 12.62
C PRO A 663 4.52 -8.65 12.60
N PHE A 664 4.27 -9.33 11.48
CA PHE A 664 4.54 -10.76 11.30
C PHE A 664 6.02 -11.08 11.05
N LEU A 665 6.74 -10.21 10.32
CA LEU A 665 8.19 -10.34 10.07
C LEU A 665 9.01 -10.11 11.36
N SER A 666 8.64 -9.09 12.14
CA SER A 666 9.18 -8.85 13.48
C SER A 666 8.98 -10.08 14.38
N TRP A 667 7.78 -10.67 14.35
CA TRP A 667 7.45 -11.81 15.19
C TRP A 667 8.11 -13.12 14.74
N SER A 668 8.12 -13.44 13.44
CA SER A 668 8.68 -14.69 12.91
C SER A 668 10.19 -14.78 13.12
N VAL A 669 10.91 -13.66 12.99
CA VAL A 669 12.36 -13.57 13.28
C VAL A 669 12.61 -13.85 14.77
N ASN A 670 11.73 -13.37 15.65
CA ASN A 670 11.81 -13.63 17.10
C ASN A 670 11.39 -15.05 17.50
N VAL A 671 10.61 -15.79 16.70
CA VAL A 671 10.20 -17.18 17.03
C VAL A 671 11.17 -18.21 16.47
N LEU A 672 11.61 -18.06 15.22
CA LEU A 672 12.45 -19.05 14.51
C LEU A 672 13.96 -18.80 14.66
N GLY A 673 14.39 -17.57 14.97
CA GLY A 673 15.80 -17.15 14.95
C GLY A 673 16.65 -17.51 16.18
N GLY A 674 16.15 -18.32 17.12
CA GLY A 674 16.90 -18.76 18.31
C GLY A 674 16.36 -18.28 19.66
N SER A 675 15.29 -17.46 19.67
CA SER A 675 14.64 -16.94 20.88
C SER A 675 13.42 -17.77 21.33
N GLY A 676 13.45 -19.10 21.11
CA GLY A 676 12.54 -20.02 21.80
C GLY A 676 12.61 -19.87 23.33
N LEU A 677 13.77 -19.47 23.86
CA LEU A 677 13.98 -19.10 25.26
C LEU A 677 13.24 -17.83 25.68
N PHE A 678 13.02 -16.88 24.77
CA PHE A 678 12.32 -15.62 25.07
C PHE A 678 10.80 -15.82 25.12
N LEU A 679 10.25 -16.68 24.25
CA LEU A 679 8.84 -17.09 24.30
C LEU A 679 8.54 -18.11 25.40
N ALA A 680 9.45 -19.05 25.68
CA ALA A 680 9.36 -19.90 26.87
C ALA A 680 9.47 -19.05 28.14
N GLY A 681 10.34 -18.04 28.13
CA GLY A 681 10.44 -17.00 29.16
C GLY A 681 9.12 -16.27 29.33
N MET A 682 8.57 -15.69 28.26
CA MET A 682 7.27 -15.00 28.28
C MET A 682 6.12 -15.92 28.70
N ALA A 683 6.03 -17.15 28.20
CA ALA A 683 4.99 -18.09 28.55
C ALA A 683 5.07 -18.53 30.01
N ASN A 684 6.30 -18.67 30.55
CA ASN A 684 6.53 -18.94 31.97
C ASN A 684 6.16 -17.71 32.83
N THR A 685 6.57 -16.50 32.41
CA THR A 685 6.21 -15.24 33.06
C THR A 685 4.70 -14.99 33.05
N TRP A 686 3.99 -15.41 31.99
CA TRP A 686 2.56 -15.20 31.83
C TRP A 686 1.72 -16.39 32.33
N ARG A 687 2.36 -17.48 32.79
CA ARG A 687 1.74 -18.76 33.21
C ARG A 687 0.76 -19.33 32.15
N ILE A 688 1.17 -19.34 30.88
CA ILE A 688 0.41 -19.92 29.76
C ILE A 688 0.93 -21.35 29.50
N HIS A 689 0.04 -22.28 29.12
CA HIS A 689 0.45 -23.63 28.74
C HIS A 689 1.16 -23.59 27.38
N PHE A 690 2.48 -23.37 27.43
CA PHE A 690 3.33 -23.19 26.25
C PHE A 690 3.12 -24.26 25.17
N PRO A 691 3.02 -25.57 25.50
CA PRO A 691 2.75 -26.59 24.48
C PRO A 691 1.43 -26.41 23.72
N ILE A 692 0.36 -25.95 24.39
CA ILE A 692 -0.95 -25.77 23.75
C ILE A 692 -0.95 -24.50 22.89
N PHE A 693 -0.36 -23.41 23.41
CA PHE A 693 -0.23 -22.17 22.65
C PHE A 693 0.60 -22.37 21.36
N VAL A 694 1.75 -23.05 21.48
CA VAL A 694 2.57 -23.43 20.32
C VAL A 694 1.80 -24.42 19.42
N GLY A 695 1.05 -25.35 19.99
CA GLY A 695 0.20 -26.28 19.25
C GLY A 695 -0.87 -25.59 18.39
N VAL A 696 -1.54 -24.57 18.92
CA VAL A 696 -2.55 -23.79 18.18
C VAL A 696 -1.90 -22.95 17.08
N LEU A 697 -0.78 -22.29 17.37
CA LEU A 697 -0.04 -21.54 16.34
C LEU A 697 0.49 -22.44 15.23
N PHE A 698 0.98 -23.63 15.59
CA PHE A 698 1.38 -24.64 14.62
C PHE A 698 0.18 -25.11 13.80
N LEU A 699 -0.96 -25.36 14.44
CA LEU A 699 -2.19 -25.75 13.76
C LEU A 699 -2.69 -24.64 12.81
N GLU A 700 -2.57 -23.37 13.17
CA GLU A 700 -2.90 -22.23 12.31
C GLU A 700 -1.94 -22.10 11.12
N LEU A 701 -0.64 -22.34 11.33
CA LEU A 701 0.34 -22.39 10.26
C LEU A 701 0.06 -23.56 9.30
N LEU A 702 -0.35 -24.71 9.86
CA LEU A 702 -0.76 -25.90 9.10
C LEU A 702 -2.09 -25.65 8.36
N LEU A 703 -3.05 -24.97 8.98
CA LEU A 703 -4.31 -24.58 8.37
C LEU A 703 -4.08 -23.55 7.26
N GLY A 704 -3.18 -22.58 7.45
CA GLY A 704 -2.74 -21.65 6.44
C GLY A 704 -2.09 -22.37 5.25
N LEU A 705 -1.23 -23.36 5.52
CA LEU A 705 -0.63 -24.21 4.49
C LEU A 705 -1.70 -25.00 3.73
N VAL A 706 -2.64 -25.66 4.43
CA VAL A 706 -3.75 -26.40 3.83
C VAL A 706 -4.65 -25.49 2.99
N MET A 707 -4.98 -24.30 3.48
CA MET A 707 -5.71 -23.28 2.74
C MET A 707 -4.94 -22.81 1.50
N GLY A 708 -3.62 -22.69 1.60
CA GLY A 708 -2.73 -22.44 0.46
C GLY A 708 -2.77 -23.58 -0.58
N LEU A 709 -2.82 -24.84 -0.15
CA LEU A 709 -2.92 -26.00 -1.05
C LEU A 709 -4.30 -26.10 -1.73
N VAL A 710 -5.35 -25.59 -1.10
CA VAL A 710 -6.73 -25.60 -1.62
C VAL A 710 -7.00 -24.39 -2.54
N SER A 711 -6.47 -23.21 -2.22
CA SER A 711 -6.75 -21.96 -2.95
C SER A 711 -5.50 -21.33 -3.58
N PRO A 712 -5.44 -21.20 -4.92
CA PRO A 712 -4.33 -20.54 -5.61
C PRO A 712 -4.11 -19.07 -5.16
N ALA A 713 -5.18 -18.34 -4.83
CA ALA A 713 -5.08 -16.96 -4.36
C ALA A 713 -4.45 -16.89 -2.96
N ALA A 714 -4.82 -17.81 -2.06
CA ALA A 714 -4.19 -17.92 -0.75
C ALA A 714 -2.74 -18.36 -0.86
N PHE A 715 -2.43 -19.32 -1.74
CA PHE A 715 -1.05 -19.75 -2.02
C PHE A 715 -0.17 -18.59 -2.47
N ARG A 716 -0.62 -17.80 -3.44
CA ARG A 716 0.14 -16.64 -3.97
C ARG A 716 0.42 -15.62 -2.88
N LEU A 717 -0.56 -15.39 -2.00
CA LEU A 717 -0.42 -14.48 -0.88
C LEU A 717 0.58 -15.02 0.16
N LEU A 718 0.48 -16.30 0.53
CA LEU A 718 1.43 -16.96 1.44
C LEU A 718 2.84 -17.05 0.84
N ALA A 719 2.97 -17.28 -0.46
CA ALA A 719 4.25 -17.39 -1.14
C ALA A 719 5.06 -16.08 -1.10
N SER A 720 4.39 -14.94 -0.96
CA SER A 720 5.01 -13.64 -0.77
C SER A 720 5.49 -13.37 0.67
N THR A 721 5.31 -14.32 1.60
CA THR A 721 5.65 -14.16 3.03
C THR A 721 6.83 -15.06 3.45
N ARG A 722 7.81 -14.50 4.16
CA ARG A 722 9.08 -15.18 4.52
C ARG A 722 8.95 -16.50 5.29
N PRO A 723 8.02 -16.72 6.25
CA PRO A 723 7.99 -18.00 6.97
C PRO A 723 7.38 -19.13 6.15
N PHE A 724 6.62 -18.84 5.09
CA PHE A 724 6.14 -19.84 4.14
C PHE A 724 7.02 -19.95 2.90
N TRP A 725 7.86 -18.94 2.64
CA TRP A 725 8.71 -18.86 1.45
C TRP A 725 9.59 -20.10 1.25
N TRP A 726 10.21 -20.62 2.30
CA TRP A 726 11.02 -21.84 2.22
C TRP A 726 10.19 -23.12 1.96
N LEU A 727 8.90 -23.12 2.32
CA LEU A 727 7.95 -24.20 2.06
C LEU A 727 7.36 -24.14 0.65
N VAL A 728 7.36 -22.98 0.00
CA VAL A 728 6.78 -22.80 -1.34
C VAL A 728 7.41 -23.73 -2.37
N PRO A 729 8.76 -23.85 -2.50
CA PRO A 729 9.37 -24.82 -3.40
C PRO A 729 8.95 -26.26 -3.08
N VAL A 730 8.86 -26.64 -1.80
CA VAL A 730 8.45 -27.99 -1.38
C VAL A 730 7.00 -28.25 -1.77
N ALA A 731 6.10 -27.31 -1.50
CA ALA A 731 4.69 -27.41 -1.86
C ALA A 731 4.48 -27.45 -3.38
N LEU A 732 5.27 -26.69 -4.15
CA LEU A 732 5.30 -26.77 -5.61
C LEU A 732 5.95 -28.06 -6.13
N GLY A 733 6.64 -28.83 -5.29
CA GLY A 733 7.07 -30.19 -5.62
C GLY A 733 5.90 -31.18 -5.68
N LEU A 734 4.76 -30.89 -5.05
CA LEU A 734 3.57 -31.73 -5.11
C LEU A 734 2.82 -31.52 -6.44
N PRO A 735 2.59 -32.58 -7.24
CA PRO A 735 2.01 -32.42 -8.58
C PRO A 735 0.63 -31.75 -8.59
N SER A 736 -0.26 -32.10 -7.64
CA SER A 736 -1.60 -31.53 -7.52
C SER A 736 -1.58 -30.01 -7.26
N THR A 737 -0.64 -29.58 -6.40
CA THR A 737 -0.46 -28.19 -6.01
C THR A 737 0.11 -27.37 -7.16
N ARG A 738 1.17 -27.89 -7.81
CA ARG A 738 1.79 -27.28 -8.99
C ARG A 738 0.78 -27.11 -10.13
N ARG A 739 -0.03 -28.13 -10.42
CA ARG A 739 -1.11 -28.07 -11.43
C ARG A 739 -2.10 -26.93 -11.14
N ARG A 740 -2.59 -26.81 -9.90
CA ARG A 740 -3.58 -25.79 -9.52
C ARG A 740 -3.00 -24.38 -9.57
N ILE A 741 -1.79 -24.17 -9.05
CA ILE A 741 -1.19 -22.82 -8.97
C ILE A 741 -0.80 -22.32 -10.36
N GLN A 742 -0.27 -23.21 -11.20
CA GLN A 742 0.19 -22.90 -12.56
C GLN A 742 -0.92 -22.96 -13.61
N ALA A 743 -2.15 -23.32 -13.26
CA ALA A 743 -3.26 -23.45 -14.21
C ALA A 743 -3.49 -22.18 -15.05
N ASP A 744 -3.46 -21.00 -14.40
CA ASP A 744 -3.61 -19.71 -15.09
C ASP A 744 -2.46 -19.46 -16.08
N TYR A 745 -1.23 -19.83 -15.70
CA TYR A 745 -0.05 -19.69 -16.54
C TYR A 745 -0.10 -20.65 -17.74
N VAL A 746 -0.44 -21.92 -17.51
CA VAL A 746 -0.64 -22.92 -18.58
C VAL A 746 -1.71 -22.46 -19.56
N ALA A 747 -2.84 -21.95 -19.08
CA ALA A 747 -3.89 -21.40 -19.92
C ALA A 747 -3.42 -20.15 -20.69
N HIS A 748 -2.59 -19.30 -20.08
CA HIS A 748 -1.99 -18.14 -20.75
C HIS A 748 -1.04 -18.55 -21.89
N VAL A 749 -0.10 -19.47 -21.63
CA VAL A 749 0.82 -19.98 -22.66
C VAL A 749 0.04 -20.71 -23.76
N GLY A 750 -0.96 -21.51 -23.40
CA GLY A 750 -1.85 -22.18 -24.37
C GLY A 750 -2.56 -21.20 -25.29
N ARG A 751 -3.13 -20.10 -24.74
CA ARG A 751 -3.71 -19.02 -25.57
C ARG A 751 -2.68 -18.34 -26.47
N LYS A 752 -1.44 -18.17 -26.00
CA LYS A 752 -0.35 -17.56 -26.78
C LYS A 752 0.07 -18.45 -27.95
N VAL A 753 0.20 -19.76 -27.73
CA VAL A 753 0.50 -20.73 -28.81
C VAL A 753 -0.64 -20.76 -29.84
N GLU A 754 -1.89 -20.73 -29.40
CA GLU A 754 -3.04 -20.68 -30.32
C GLU A 754 -3.12 -19.36 -31.08
N ALA A 755 -2.75 -18.24 -30.45
CA ALA A 755 -2.63 -16.95 -31.13
C ALA A 755 -1.54 -16.99 -32.20
N TRP A 756 -0.36 -17.54 -31.90
CA TRP A 756 0.71 -17.74 -32.89
C TRP A 756 0.28 -18.64 -34.05
N ARG A 757 -0.53 -19.66 -33.78
CA ARG A 757 -1.09 -20.52 -34.81
C ARG A 757 -2.05 -19.77 -35.73
N ARG A 758 -2.97 -18.98 -35.18
CA ARG A 758 -3.88 -18.13 -35.96
C ARG A 758 -3.14 -17.09 -36.78
N GLN A 759 -2.11 -16.45 -36.19
CA GLN A 759 -1.22 -15.53 -36.89
C GLN A 759 -0.50 -16.22 -38.06
N ALA A 760 -0.16 -17.50 -37.94
CA ALA A 760 0.41 -18.29 -39.02
C ALA A 760 -0.64 -18.84 -40.02
N ASN A 761 -1.79 -18.19 -40.19
CA ASN A 761 -2.90 -18.59 -41.06
C ASN A 761 -3.42 -20.01 -40.74
N ASP A 762 -3.61 -20.29 -39.44
CA ASP A 762 -4.09 -21.58 -38.91
C ASP A 762 -3.26 -22.81 -39.31
N GLU A 763 -1.93 -22.62 -39.41
CA GLU A 763 -0.99 -23.70 -39.74
C GLU A 763 -1.17 -24.92 -38.83
N ARG A 764 -1.37 -26.09 -39.44
CA ARG A 764 -1.44 -27.39 -38.75
C ARG A 764 -0.08 -28.06 -38.82
N TYR A 765 0.47 -28.44 -37.67
CA TYR A 765 1.71 -29.24 -37.65
C TYR A 765 1.41 -30.70 -38.00
N ILE A 766 2.31 -31.28 -38.79
CA ILE A 766 2.28 -32.66 -39.24
C ILE A 766 3.69 -33.18 -39.02
N SER A 767 3.82 -34.39 -38.47
CA SER A 767 5.12 -34.98 -38.16
C SER A 767 5.95 -35.15 -39.44
N ILE A 768 6.86 -34.21 -39.67
CA ILE A 768 7.79 -34.17 -40.81
C ILE A 768 9.08 -34.92 -40.46
N PRO A 769 9.84 -35.43 -41.46
CA PRO A 769 11.10 -36.10 -41.16
C PRO A 769 12.11 -35.11 -40.58
N VAL A 770 12.75 -35.48 -39.46
CA VAL A 770 13.76 -34.66 -38.77
C VAL A 770 15.04 -35.48 -38.62
N HIS A 771 16.17 -34.86 -38.96
CA HIS A 771 17.48 -35.45 -38.66
C HIS A 771 17.96 -34.97 -37.30
N PHE A 772 18.25 -35.90 -36.40
CA PHE A 772 18.73 -35.61 -35.06
C PHE A 772 20.23 -35.84 -34.96
N ARG A 773 20.94 -34.84 -34.42
CA ARG A 773 22.31 -34.97 -33.90
C ARG A 773 22.24 -34.78 -32.40
N GLU A 774 22.88 -35.66 -31.63
CA GLU A 774 22.90 -35.62 -30.17
C GLU A 774 24.34 -35.82 -29.70
N GLY A 775 24.73 -35.14 -28.62
CA GLY A 775 26.05 -35.29 -28.02
C GLY A 775 26.03 -35.06 -26.51
N THR A 776 27.02 -35.64 -25.83
CA THR A 776 27.25 -35.48 -24.38
C THR A 776 28.73 -35.18 -24.12
N THR A 777 29.02 -34.12 -23.37
CA THR A 777 30.41 -33.66 -23.16
C THR A 777 31.20 -34.57 -22.21
N GLN A 778 30.50 -35.32 -21.35
CA GLN A 778 31.09 -36.48 -20.67
C GLN A 778 30.95 -37.69 -21.59
N ALA A 779 32.08 -38.14 -22.14
CA ALA A 779 32.15 -39.43 -22.82
C ALA A 779 32.12 -40.55 -21.77
N PRO A 780 31.16 -41.49 -21.79
CA PRO A 780 31.48 -42.84 -21.40
C PRO A 780 32.24 -43.48 -22.58
N LEU A 781 33.27 -44.28 -22.27
CA LEU A 781 33.85 -45.20 -23.23
C LEU A 781 32.74 -45.96 -23.97
N ALA A 782 32.80 -45.93 -25.30
CA ALA A 782 32.12 -46.78 -26.26
C ALA A 782 31.20 -47.87 -25.67
N GLU A 783 29.94 -47.53 -25.35
CA GLU A 783 28.88 -48.51 -25.27
C GLU A 783 28.20 -48.61 -26.62
N THR A 784 28.37 -49.76 -27.27
CA THR A 784 27.69 -50.13 -28.50
C THR A 784 26.17 -50.13 -28.23
N PRO A 785 25.35 -49.40 -29.01
CA PRO A 785 23.91 -49.38 -28.76
C PRO A 785 23.32 -50.78 -28.94
N THR A 786 22.71 -51.33 -27.90
CA THR A 786 22.04 -52.63 -27.96
C THR A 786 20.80 -52.57 -28.86
N LEU A 787 20.59 -53.62 -29.65
CA LEU A 787 19.56 -53.79 -30.69
C LEU A 787 18.11 -53.37 -30.31
N PRO A 788 17.62 -53.52 -29.06
CA PRO A 788 16.26 -53.11 -28.68
C PRO A 788 16.06 -51.58 -28.70
N THR A 789 17.13 -50.82 -28.45
CA THR A 789 17.11 -49.35 -28.33
C THR A 789 17.03 -48.64 -29.68
N LEU A 790 17.46 -49.31 -30.76
CA LEU A 790 17.36 -48.81 -32.13
C LEU A 790 15.94 -48.91 -32.69
N LEU A 791 15.20 -49.97 -32.36
CA LEU A 791 13.84 -50.20 -32.85
C LEU A 791 12.81 -49.22 -32.24
N HIS A 792 12.94 -48.85 -30.97
CA HIS A 792 12.09 -47.82 -30.35
C HIS A 792 12.40 -46.39 -30.82
N ARG A 793 13.66 -46.09 -31.18
CA ARG A 793 14.06 -44.74 -31.66
C ARG A 793 13.57 -44.41 -33.08
N THR A 794 13.24 -45.39 -33.90
CA THR A 794 12.80 -45.21 -35.30
C THR A 794 11.29 -45.06 -35.47
N LEU A 795 10.47 -45.39 -34.46
CA LEU A 795 8.99 -45.36 -34.53
C LEU A 795 8.36 -44.15 -33.81
N GLU A 796 9.13 -43.46 -32.98
CA GLU A 796 8.64 -42.31 -32.20
C GLU A 796 8.56 -41.05 -33.06
N LYS A 797 7.48 -40.27 -32.90
CA LYS A 797 7.31 -39.04 -33.67
C LYS A 797 8.38 -38.00 -33.28
N PRO A 798 8.92 -37.21 -34.22
CA PRO A 798 10.00 -36.25 -33.95
C PRO A 798 9.70 -35.27 -32.80
N GLU A 799 8.48 -34.76 -32.75
CA GLU A 799 8.04 -33.85 -31.69
C GLU A 799 7.99 -34.53 -30.31
N GLU A 800 7.68 -35.82 -30.24
CA GLU A 800 7.67 -36.60 -28.98
C GLU A 800 9.10 -36.83 -28.49
N ARG A 801 10.02 -37.14 -29.42
CA ARG A 801 11.44 -37.31 -29.10
C ARG A 801 12.05 -36.03 -28.53
N ILE A 802 11.72 -34.87 -29.08
CA ILE A 802 12.18 -33.56 -28.57
C ILE A 802 11.62 -33.30 -27.18
N VAL A 803 10.31 -33.47 -26.97
CA VAL A 803 9.67 -33.28 -25.66
C VAL A 803 10.30 -34.19 -24.61
N ARG A 804 10.50 -35.48 -24.93
CA ARG A 804 11.14 -36.43 -24.01
C ARG A 804 12.57 -35.99 -23.67
N PHE A 805 13.35 -35.53 -24.64
CA PHE A 805 14.70 -35.04 -24.40
C PHE A 805 14.70 -33.79 -23.51
N LEU A 806 13.77 -32.85 -23.72
CA LEU A 806 13.65 -31.64 -22.89
C LEU A 806 13.10 -31.90 -21.49
N THR A 807 12.39 -33.00 -21.26
CA THR A 807 11.71 -33.27 -19.99
C THR A 807 12.42 -34.31 -19.13
N SER A 808 13.33 -35.12 -19.69
CA SER A 808 14.05 -36.19 -18.98
C SER A 808 14.93 -35.66 -17.83
N PRO A 809 14.75 -36.08 -16.58
CA PRO A 809 15.52 -35.56 -15.43
C PRO A 809 17.02 -35.88 -15.49
N GLU A 810 17.41 -37.08 -15.92
CA GLU A 810 18.82 -37.54 -15.89
C GLU A 810 19.60 -37.34 -17.20
N LYS A 811 18.90 -37.29 -18.34
CA LYS A 811 19.49 -37.25 -19.70
C LYS A 811 18.99 -36.07 -20.52
N GLY A 812 18.34 -35.10 -19.88
CA GLY A 812 17.77 -33.95 -20.57
C GLY A 812 18.82 -32.88 -20.89
N GLY A 813 18.64 -32.21 -22.03
CA GLY A 813 19.61 -31.24 -22.53
C GLY A 813 18.97 -30.11 -23.34
N ASN A 814 19.83 -29.31 -23.97
CA ASN A 814 19.41 -28.18 -24.81
C ASN A 814 19.08 -28.64 -26.23
N VAL A 815 18.01 -28.11 -26.80
CA VAL A 815 17.56 -28.43 -28.17
C VAL A 815 17.67 -27.21 -29.06
N LEU A 816 18.32 -27.38 -30.21
CA LEU A 816 18.34 -26.41 -31.30
C LEU A 816 17.62 -27.00 -32.52
N ILE A 817 16.48 -26.41 -32.90
CA ILE A 817 15.79 -26.72 -34.15
C ILE A 817 16.36 -25.81 -35.24
N GLU A 818 17.16 -26.39 -36.13
CA GLU A 818 17.93 -25.64 -37.11
C GLU A 818 17.61 -26.09 -38.53
N SER A 819 17.19 -25.14 -39.37
CA SER A 819 16.98 -25.41 -40.79
C SER A 819 16.81 -24.11 -41.59
N PRO A 820 16.97 -24.17 -42.92
CA PRO A 820 16.55 -23.08 -43.81
C PRO A 820 15.05 -22.74 -43.68
N GLY A 821 14.64 -21.61 -44.27
CA GLY A 821 13.23 -21.17 -44.32
C GLY A 821 12.30 -22.21 -44.98
N GLY A 822 11.01 -22.16 -44.64
CA GLY A 822 9.98 -22.98 -45.30
C GLY A 822 9.89 -24.46 -44.93
N ARG A 823 10.77 -24.97 -44.05
CA ARG A 823 10.77 -26.39 -43.62
C ARG A 823 9.92 -26.70 -42.38
N GLY A 824 9.22 -25.73 -41.81
CA GLY A 824 8.31 -25.96 -40.68
C GLY A 824 8.94 -25.90 -39.27
N LYS A 825 10.04 -25.16 -39.07
CA LYS A 825 10.69 -24.97 -37.74
C LYS A 825 9.73 -24.46 -36.68
N SER A 826 9.09 -23.31 -36.92
CA SER A 826 8.17 -22.70 -35.96
C SER A 826 6.91 -23.55 -35.77
N ALA A 827 6.50 -24.33 -36.78
CA ALA A 827 5.41 -25.29 -36.64
C ALA A 827 5.79 -26.45 -35.70
N LEU A 828 7.00 -27.01 -35.85
CA LEU A 828 7.54 -28.02 -34.94
C LEU A 828 7.69 -27.47 -33.52
N LEU A 829 8.23 -26.26 -33.37
CA LEU A 829 8.37 -25.57 -32.09
C LEU A 829 7.02 -25.46 -31.36
N ARG A 830 5.99 -24.93 -32.05
CA ARG A 830 4.65 -24.75 -31.48
C ARG A 830 4.04 -26.10 -31.07
N GLU A 831 4.24 -27.14 -31.86
CA GLU A 831 3.77 -28.49 -31.52
C GLU A 831 4.49 -29.05 -30.28
N VAL A 832 5.81 -28.89 -30.19
CA VAL A 832 6.60 -29.30 -29.01
C VAL A 832 6.09 -28.57 -27.77
N VAL A 833 5.91 -27.24 -27.83
CA VAL A 833 5.38 -26.45 -26.70
C VAL A 833 3.96 -26.90 -26.34
N ARG A 834 3.07 -27.11 -27.32
CA ARG A 834 1.70 -27.59 -27.11
C ARG A 834 1.70 -28.94 -26.39
N ARG A 835 2.57 -29.86 -26.81
CA ARG A 835 2.73 -31.17 -26.17
C ARG A 835 3.30 -31.05 -24.77
N MET A 836 4.31 -30.21 -24.53
CA MET A 836 4.84 -29.96 -23.18
C MET A 836 3.76 -29.45 -22.22
N LEU A 837 2.85 -28.58 -22.68
CA LEU A 837 1.72 -28.11 -21.86
C LEU A 837 0.74 -29.25 -21.55
N SER A 838 0.43 -30.10 -22.54
CA SER A 838 -0.43 -31.29 -22.35
C SER A 838 0.20 -32.26 -21.35
N ASP A 839 1.49 -32.55 -21.55
CA ASP A 839 2.31 -33.41 -20.71
C ASP A 839 2.38 -32.90 -19.26
N PHE A 840 2.44 -31.58 -19.04
CA PHE A 840 2.38 -31.00 -17.71
C PHE A 840 1.00 -31.12 -17.06
N VAL A 841 -0.08 -30.96 -17.85
CA VAL A 841 -1.44 -31.13 -17.32
C VAL A 841 -1.65 -32.57 -16.86
N GLU A 842 -1.16 -33.55 -17.63
CA GLU A 842 -1.18 -34.96 -17.26
C GLU A 842 -0.24 -35.27 -16.08
N ASP A 843 1.02 -34.87 -16.19
CA ASP A 843 2.08 -35.05 -15.19
C ASP A 843 2.75 -33.71 -14.82
N PRO A 844 2.28 -33.07 -13.73
CA PRO A 844 2.80 -31.79 -13.28
C PRO A 844 4.23 -31.84 -12.73
N SER A 845 4.90 -33.00 -12.69
CA SER A 845 6.33 -33.06 -12.39
C SER A 845 7.20 -32.57 -13.54
N LYS A 846 6.69 -32.63 -14.77
CA LYS A 846 7.40 -32.19 -15.98
C LYS A 846 7.61 -30.67 -16.00
N PRO A 847 8.68 -30.16 -16.65
CA PRO A 847 8.96 -28.73 -16.72
C PRO A 847 8.00 -27.99 -17.66
N LEU A 848 7.72 -26.72 -17.34
CA LEU A 848 6.84 -25.85 -18.13
C LEU A 848 7.61 -25.03 -19.17
N PRO A 849 7.07 -24.86 -20.40
CA PRO A 849 7.69 -24.01 -21.40
C PRO A 849 7.44 -22.52 -21.07
N VAL A 850 8.51 -21.72 -21.10
CA VAL A 850 8.50 -20.26 -20.93
C VAL A 850 8.86 -19.60 -22.25
N LEU A 851 7.89 -18.93 -22.86
CA LEU A 851 8.05 -18.27 -24.16
C LEU A 851 8.76 -16.92 -23.99
N CYS A 852 10.07 -16.90 -24.20
CA CYS A 852 10.93 -15.73 -24.09
C CYS A 852 10.84 -14.85 -25.36
N ASP A 853 10.89 -13.52 -25.17
CA ASP A 853 10.95 -12.57 -26.29
C ASP A 853 12.40 -12.39 -26.77
N GLY A 854 12.65 -12.62 -28.06
CA GLY A 854 13.98 -12.51 -28.66
C GLY A 854 14.58 -11.09 -28.62
N ARG A 855 13.82 -10.05 -28.26
CA ARG A 855 14.30 -8.65 -28.21
C ARG A 855 15.18 -8.32 -26.99
N GLY A 856 15.16 -9.15 -25.94
CA GLY A 856 15.95 -8.93 -24.74
C GLY A 856 17.39 -9.43 -24.89
N GLY A 857 18.40 -8.59 -24.62
CA GLY A 857 19.81 -8.96 -24.77
C GLY A 857 20.35 -10.01 -23.78
N ALA A 858 19.60 -10.34 -22.73
CA ALA A 858 19.99 -11.34 -21.72
C ALA A 858 18.83 -12.28 -21.38
N LEU A 859 19.07 -13.59 -21.50
CA LEU A 859 18.06 -14.66 -21.38
C LEU A 859 17.39 -14.74 -20.00
N ASP A 860 18.14 -14.49 -18.93
CA ASP A 860 17.66 -14.52 -17.55
C ASP A 860 16.60 -13.43 -17.29
N LYS A 861 16.86 -12.20 -17.73
CA LYS A 861 15.94 -11.07 -17.61
C LYS A 861 14.70 -11.29 -18.46
N THR A 862 14.87 -11.77 -19.69
CA THR A 862 13.76 -12.09 -20.59
C THR A 862 12.87 -13.19 -20.03
N ALA A 863 13.45 -14.23 -19.43
CA ALA A 863 12.70 -15.31 -18.78
C ALA A 863 11.87 -14.79 -17.60
N LEU A 864 12.46 -13.97 -16.72
CA LEU A 864 11.74 -13.38 -15.59
C LEU A 864 10.65 -12.40 -16.03
N GLN A 865 10.87 -11.66 -17.11
CA GLN A 865 9.86 -10.79 -17.71
C GLN A 865 8.70 -11.61 -18.31
N ALA A 866 8.98 -12.71 -18.98
CA ALA A 866 7.96 -13.63 -19.48
C ALA A 866 7.17 -14.30 -18.34
N LEU A 867 7.83 -14.59 -17.22
CA LEU A 867 7.23 -15.13 -16.01
C LEU A 867 6.47 -14.07 -15.18
N ALA A 868 6.58 -12.77 -15.47
CA ALA A 868 5.81 -11.74 -14.78
C ALA A 868 4.29 -11.87 -15.01
N ALA A 869 3.87 -12.56 -16.07
CA ALA A 869 2.48 -12.96 -16.29
C ALA A 869 1.99 -14.01 -15.27
N ASN A 870 2.92 -14.67 -14.57
CA ASN A 870 2.66 -15.58 -13.47
C ASN A 870 2.67 -14.81 -12.13
N PRO A 871 1.62 -14.91 -11.32
CA PRO A 871 1.50 -14.15 -10.07
C PRO A 871 2.31 -14.75 -8.90
N LEU A 872 3.51 -15.28 -9.15
CA LEU A 872 4.45 -15.71 -8.11
C LEU A 872 5.56 -14.66 -7.91
N PRO A 873 6.17 -14.59 -6.72
CA PRO A 873 7.30 -13.69 -6.48
C PRO A 873 8.51 -14.04 -7.35
N LYS A 874 9.29 -13.02 -7.73
CA LYS A 874 10.52 -13.17 -8.52
C LYS A 874 11.49 -14.20 -7.93
N ASP A 875 11.74 -14.13 -6.62
CA ASP A 875 12.67 -15.03 -5.93
C ASP A 875 12.24 -16.51 -6.03
N ILE A 876 10.93 -16.78 -6.07
CA ILE A 876 10.41 -18.14 -6.27
C ILE A 876 10.66 -18.60 -7.71
N HIS A 877 10.48 -17.72 -8.71
CA HIS A 877 10.82 -18.04 -10.09
C HIS A 877 12.30 -18.36 -10.27
N GLU A 878 13.20 -17.64 -9.60
CA GLU A 878 14.64 -17.92 -9.59
C GLU A 878 14.94 -19.32 -9.01
N VAL A 879 14.28 -19.71 -7.90
CA VAL A 879 14.40 -21.07 -7.34
C VAL A 879 13.87 -22.15 -8.29
N LEU A 880 12.72 -21.90 -8.94
CA LEU A 880 12.14 -22.85 -9.90
C LEU A 880 13.02 -23.01 -11.16
N LEU A 881 13.66 -21.93 -11.62
CA LEU A 881 14.67 -21.98 -12.69
C LEU A 881 15.86 -22.86 -12.26
N LEU A 882 16.42 -22.65 -11.05
CA LEU A 882 17.52 -23.46 -10.53
C LEU A 882 17.17 -24.94 -10.34
N ARG A 883 15.88 -25.27 -10.15
CA ARG A 883 15.38 -26.65 -10.07
C ARG A 883 15.11 -27.30 -11.43
N GLY A 884 15.19 -26.54 -12.52
CA GLY A 884 14.84 -27.04 -13.86
C GLY A 884 13.34 -27.23 -14.07
N ASP A 885 12.50 -26.54 -13.31
CA ASP A 885 11.03 -26.61 -13.44
C ASP A 885 10.50 -25.87 -14.68
N TYR A 886 11.37 -25.18 -15.41
CA TYR A 886 11.08 -24.44 -16.62
C TYR A 886 12.03 -24.81 -17.77
N VAL A 887 11.49 -24.78 -19.00
CA VAL A 887 12.26 -24.82 -20.24
C VAL A 887 12.09 -23.48 -20.94
N LEU A 888 13.19 -22.79 -21.24
CA LEU A 888 13.12 -21.50 -21.94
C LEU A 888 13.02 -21.74 -23.44
N VAL A 889 12.07 -21.07 -24.07
CA VAL A 889 11.76 -21.23 -25.50
C VAL A 889 12.05 -19.91 -26.22
N VAL A 890 12.90 -19.95 -27.23
CA VAL A 890 13.21 -18.80 -28.09
C VAL A 890 13.03 -19.19 -29.55
N ASP A 891 12.12 -18.49 -30.25
CA ASP A 891 11.92 -18.66 -31.70
C ASP A 891 12.77 -17.62 -32.45
N GLY A 892 13.64 -18.06 -33.36
CA GLY A 892 14.37 -17.22 -34.29
C GLY A 892 15.61 -16.54 -33.71
N LEU A 893 16.60 -17.31 -33.22
CA LEU A 893 17.86 -16.75 -32.67
C LEU A 893 18.58 -15.79 -33.62
N THR A 894 18.63 -16.12 -34.91
CA THR A 894 19.28 -15.28 -35.95
C THR A 894 18.55 -13.96 -36.19
N GLU A 895 17.31 -13.84 -35.74
CA GLU A 895 16.45 -12.66 -35.86
C GLU A 895 16.27 -11.97 -34.51
N SER A 896 16.89 -12.50 -33.45
CA SER A 896 16.82 -12.00 -32.08
C SER A 896 17.96 -11.03 -31.76
N ALA A 897 17.80 -10.24 -30.69
CA ALA A 897 18.87 -9.41 -30.15
C ALA A 897 19.90 -10.20 -29.31
N LEU A 898 19.69 -11.51 -29.13
CA LEU A 898 20.64 -12.37 -28.40
C LEU A 898 21.88 -12.61 -29.27
N SER A 899 23.06 -12.31 -28.72
CA SER A 899 24.32 -12.63 -29.36
C SER A 899 24.77 -14.04 -28.99
N THR A 900 25.75 -14.56 -29.73
CA THR A 900 26.38 -15.85 -29.40
C THR A 900 27.09 -15.81 -28.05
N ASP A 901 27.67 -14.66 -27.68
CA ASP A 901 28.35 -14.45 -26.40
C ASP A 901 27.35 -14.44 -25.23
N THR A 902 26.21 -13.76 -25.35
CA THR A 902 25.22 -13.74 -24.25
C THR A 902 24.51 -15.08 -24.06
N LEU A 903 24.34 -15.85 -25.14
CA LEU A 903 23.88 -17.25 -25.03
C LEU A 903 24.91 -18.12 -24.31
N ARG A 904 26.21 -17.94 -24.61
CA ARG A 904 27.30 -18.64 -23.93
C ARG A 904 27.36 -18.27 -22.45
N GLU A 905 27.30 -16.97 -22.12
CA GLU A 905 27.25 -16.49 -20.73
C GLU A 905 26.08 -17.09 -19.94
N PHE A 906 24.92 -17.30 -20.56
CA PHE A 906 23.79 -17.96 -19.91
C PHE A 906 24.07 -19.45 -19.63
N LEU A 907 24.61 -20.17 -20.60
CA LEU A 907 24.95 -21.60 -20.48
C LEU A 907 26.08 -21.84 -19.48
N ASP A 908 27.06 -20.95 -19.41
CA ASP A 908 28.17 -20.99 -18.45
C ASP A 908 27.77 -20.41 -17.07
N GLY A 909 26.65 -19.70 -17.02
CA GLY A 909 26.13 -19.02 -15.82
C GLY A 909 25.41 -19.94 -14.83
N GLY A 910 24.90 -19.34 -13.75
CA GLY A 910 24.29 -20.09 -12.63
C GLY A 910 23.05 -20.91 -12.98
N TYR A 911 22.35 -20.60 -14.08
CA TYR A 911 21.16 -21.32 -14.53
C TYR A 911 21.45 -22.39 -15.60
N GLY A 912 22.58 -22.31 -16.31
CA GLY A 912 22.84 -23.09 -17.52
C GLY A 912 22.92 -24.61 -17.31
N ASN A 913 23.21 -25.05 -16.08
CA ASN A 913 23.23 -26.47 -15.71
C ASN A 913 21.84 -27.05 -15.40
N SER A 914 20.88 -26.21 -15.01
CA SER A 914 19.55 -26.65 -14.56
C SER A 914 18.45 -26.36 -15.57
N VAL A 915 18.56 -25.23 -16.29
CA VAL A 915 17.54 -24.73 -17.20
C VAL A 915 17.83 -25.22 -18.61
N ARG A 916 16.85 -25.90 -19.21
CA ARG A 916 16.95 -26.41 -20.59
C ARG A 916 16.42 -25.38 -21.56
N LEU A 917 17.07 -25.31 -22.72
CA LEU A 917 16.71 -24.40 -23.80
C LEU A 917 16.06 -25.16 -24.96
N LEU A 918 15.00 -24.58 -25.51
CA LEU A 918 14.42 -24.98 -26.79
C LEU A 918 14.51 -23.77 -27.73
N LEU A 919 15.45 -23.85 -28.66
CA LEU A 919 15.85 -22.75 -29.51
C LEU A 919 15.51 -23.08 -30.97
N THR A 920 15.11 -22.10 -31.76
CA THR A 920 15.07 -22.24 -33.22
C THR A 920 16.03 -21.25 -33.87
N SER A 921 16.67 -21.65 -34.96
CA SER A 921 17.52 -20.75 -35.74
C SER A 921 17.52 -21.13 -37.21
N ARG A 922 17.91 -20.16 -38.05
CA ARG A 922 18.50 -20.49 -39.35
C ARG A 922 19.90 -21.10 -39.12
N PRO A 923 20.47 -21.81 -40.10
CA PRO A 923 21.79 -22.41 -39.94
C PRO A 923 22.85 -21.37 -39.54
N HIS A 924 23.40 -21.50 -38.34
CA HIS A 924 24.36 -20.52 -37.82
C HIS A 924 25.40 -21.20 -36.93
N LEU A 925 26.63 -21.31 -37.43
CA LEU A 925 27.70 -22.07 -36.76
C LEU A 925 27.98 -21.57 -35.35
N GLY A 926 27.96 -20.25 -35.11
CA GLY A 926 28.18 -19.68 -33.78
C GLY A 926 27.16 -20.18 -32.74
N PHE A 927 25.85 -20.02 -32.98
CA PHE A 927 24.81 -20.55 -32.10
C PHE A 927 24.87 -22.08 -31.99
N ARG A 928 25.11 -22.80 -33.10
CA ARG A 928 25.26 -24.26 -33.09
C ARG A 928 26.40 -24.69 -32.16
N GLN A 929 27.59 -24.12 -32.32
CA GLN A 929 28.76 -24.42 -31.49
C GLN A 929 28.53 -24.12 -30.01
N VAL A 930 27.81 -23.03 -29.71
CA VAL A 930 27.46 -22.67 -28.32
C VAL A 930 26.49 -23.69 -27.71
N VAL A 931 25.52 -24.21 -28.47
CA VAL A 931 24.63 -25.27 -27.98
C VAL A 931 25.37 -26.60 -27.85
N GLU A 932 26.21 -26.94 -28.84
CA GLU A 932 27.03 -28.15 -28.86
C GLU A 932 28.09 -28.18 -27.74
N SER A 933 28.48 -27.03 -27.18
CA SER A 933 29.37 -26.97 -26.02
C SER A 933 28.68 -27.29 -24.69
N SER A 934 27.35 -27.33 -24.64
CA SER A 934 26.61 -27.67 -23.41
C SER A 934 26.71 -29.17 -23.08
N SER A 935 26.51 -29.54 -21.81
CA SER A 935 26.73 -30.90 -21.29
C SER A 935 25.94 -31.98 -22.02
N HIS A 936 24.69 -31.67 -22.38
CA HIS A 936 23.78 -32.51 -23.15
C HIS A 936 23.07 -31.64 -24.19
N TRP A 937 23.13 -32.03 -25.46
CA TRP A 937 22.52 -31.26 -26.54
C TRP A 937 21.89 -32.13 -27.62
N MET A 938 20.94 -31.55 -28.34
CA MET A 938 20.29 -32.12 -29.51
C MET A 938 20.10 -31.03 -30.58
N VAL A 939 20.59 -31.27 -31.79
CA VAL A 939 20.27 -30.47 -32.97
C VAL A 939 19.24 -31.24 -33.80
N ALA A 940 18.07 -30.64 -33.98
CA ALA A 940 16.97 -31.18 -34.77
C ALA A 940 16.89 -30.41 -36.10
N GLU A 941 17.15 -31.10 -37.21
CA GLU A 941 17.11 -30.52 -38.55
C GLU A 941 15.88 -31.03 -39.34
N PRO A 942 14.78 -30.25 -39.39
CA PRO A 942 13.65 -30.52 -40.28
C PRO A 942 14.08 -30.72 -41.74
N ARG A 943 13.62 -31.81 -42.35
CA ARG A 943 13.83 -32.12 -43.77
C ARG A 943 12.64 -31.68 -44.61
N ARG A 944 12.84 -31.67 -45.92
CA ARG A 944 11.77 -31.56 -46.92
C ARG A 944 10.88 -32.81 -46.85
N LEU A 945 9.65 -32.69 -47.31
CA LEU A 945 8.70 -33.81 -47.38
C LEU A 945 9.18 -34.78 -48.46
N ASP A 946 9.19 -36.06 -48.14
CA ASP A 946 9.26 -37.15 -49.12
C ASP A 946 7.85 -37.56 -49.56
N ASP A 947 7.75 -38.46 -50.55
CA ASP A 947 6.46 -38.88 -51.11
C ASP A 947 5.52 -39.48 -50.04
N GLU A 948 6.07 -40.17 -49.04
CA GLU A 948 5.29 -40.79 -47.96
C GLU A 948 4.71 -39.74 -47.01
N THR A 949 5.52 -38.77 -46.58
CA THR A 949 5.11 -37.70 -45.67
C THR A 949 4.28 -36.64 -46.38
N LEU A 950 4.46 -36.45 -47.69
CA LEU A 950 3.60 -35.61 -48.52
C LEU A 950 2.14 -36.08 -48.51
N GLY A 951 1.90 -37.39 -48.63
CA GLY A 951 0.53 -37.94 -48.58
C GLY A 951 -0.19 -37.64 -47.25
N ARG A 952 0.55 -37.76 -46.14
CA ARG A 952 0.06 -37.36 -44.80
C ARG A 952 -0.15 -35.85 -44.70
N PHE A 953 0.72 -35.07 -45.33
CA PHE A 953 0.62 -33.61 -45.35
C PHE A 953 -0.63 -33.14 -46.09
N VAL A 954 -0.88 -33.68 -47.29
CA VAL A 954 -2.05 -33.37 -48.12
C VAL A 954 -3.34 -33.71 -47.39
N ALA A 955 -3.44 -34.91 -46.81
CA ALA A 955 -4.64 -35.36 -46.11
C ALA A 955 -5.08 -34.42 -44.96
N ALA A 956 -4.14 -33.75 -44.30
CA ALA A 956 -4.43 -32.86 -43.17
C ALA A 956 -4.91 -31.46 -43.57
N TYR A 957 -4.53 -30.99 -44.77
CA TYR A 957 -4.88 -29.67 -45.30
C TYR A 957 -6.01 -29.71 -46.33
N ALA A 958 -6.18 -30.83 -47.04
CA ALA A 958 -7.22 -31.07 -48.03
C ALA A 958 -7.79 -32.50 -47.87
N PRO A 959 -8.64 -32.75 -46.85
CA PRO A 959 -9.20 -34.08 -46.58
C PRO A 959 -10.12 -34.57 -47.71
N GLU A 960 -10.75 -33.65 -48.43
CA GLU A 960 -11.45 -33.91 -49.69
C GLU A 960 -10.45 -33.71 -50.83
N ARG A 961 -9.91 -34.78 -51.41
CA ARG A 961 -8.87 -34.69 -52.46
C ARG A 961 -9.33 -33.78 -53.61
N HIS A 962 -8.65 -32.66 -53.80
CA HIS A 962 -8.89 -31.76 -54.93
C HIS A 962 -7.89 -32.07 -56.05
N GLN A 963 -8.35 -32.69 -57.12
CA GLN A 963 -7.54 -33.06 -58.30
C GLN A 963 -6.75 -31.88 -58.89
N LYS A 964 -7.30 -30.66 -58.80
CA LYS A 964 -6.64 -29.41 -59.27
C LYS A 964 -5.52 -28.89 -58.35
N ALA A 965 -5.46 -29.34 -57.10
CA ALA A 965 -4.36 -28.99 -56.19
C ALA A 965 -3.15 -29.92 -56.39
N GLU A 966 -3.38 -31.14 -56.88
CA GLU A 966 -2.32 -32.10 -57.23
C GLU A 966 -1.49 -31.64 -58.44
N GLU A 967 -2.10 -30.95 -59.41
CA GLU A 967 -1.40 -30.36 -60.56
C GLU A 967 -0.32 -29.34 -60.14
N GLY A 968 -0.54 -28.59 -59.05
CA GLY A 968 0.41 -27.62 -58.51
C GLY A 968 1.53 -28.23 -57.65
N LEU A 969 1.42 -29.51 -57.26
CA LEU A 969 2.45 -30.18 -56.45
C LEU A 969 3.71 -30.48 -57.26
N GLU A 970 3.60 -30.75 -58.55
CA GLU A 970 4.77 -30.96 -59.42
C GLU A 970 5.66 -29.71 -59.47
N ALA A 971 5.05 -28.51 -59.52
CA ALA A 971 5.79 -27.25 -59.44
C ALA A 971 6.49 -27.01 -58.09
N CYS A 972 6.07 -27.73 -57.03
CA CYS A 972 6.67 -27.65 -55.70
C CYS A 972 7.79 -28.69 -55.48
N ARG A 973 8.02 -29.58 -56.44
CA ARG A 973 8.99 -30.67 -56.33
C ARG A 973 10.41 -30.14 -56.58
N GLY A 974 11.30 -30.35 -55.63
CA GLY A 974 12.72 -30.06 -55.77
C GLY A 974 13.43 -31.03 -56.72
N VAL A 975 14.63 -30.67 -57.16
CA VAL A 975 15.49 -31.51 -58.04
C VAL A 975 15.86 -32.84 -57.37
N ASP A 976 15.86 -32.89 -56.05
CA ASP A 976 16.09 -34.08 -55.22
C ASP A 976 14.83 -34.95 -55.05
N GLY A 977 13.72 -34.59 -55.70
CA GLY A 977 12.44 -35.28 -55.60
C GLY A 977 11.62 -34.97 -54.35
N THR A 978 12.11 -34.08 -53.47
CA THR A 978 11.46 -33.74 -52.20
C THR A 978 10.73 -32.40 -52.25
N TYR A 979 9.81 -32.15 -51.32
CA TYR A 979 8.92 -30.99 -51.36
C TYR A 979 9.12 -30.06 -50.18
N LEU A 980 9.07 -28.74 -50.42
CA LEU A 980 9.12 -27.76 -49.34
C LEU A 980 7.73 -27.59 -48.70
N PRO A 981 7.55 -27.80 -47.39
CA PRO A 981 6.23 -27.74 -46.74
C PRO A 981 5.44 -26.46 -47.02
N ILE A 982 6.08 -25.29 -47.01
CA ILE A 982 5.39 -24.02 -47.28
C ILE A 982 4.84 -23.94 -48.71
N LEU A 983 5.59 -24.43 -49.71
CA LEU A 983 5.14 -24.42 -51.11
C LEU A 983 3.96 -25.37 -51.30
N VAL A 984 4.05 -26.59 -50.76
CA VAL A 984 2.95 -27.56 -50.78
C VAL A 984 1.70 -26.98 -50.13
N ARG A 985 1.84 -26.32 -48.97
CA ARG A 985 0.72 -25.67 -48.30
C ARG A 985 0.08 -24.57 -49.15
N LEU A 986 0.89 -23.69 -49.76
CA LEU A 986 0.37 -22.64 -50.64
C LEU A 986 -0.31 -23.24 -51.88
N ALA A 987 0.24 -24.32 -52.47
CA ALA A 987 -0.34 -25.00 -53.61
C ALA A 987 -1.71 -25.61 -53.28
N LEU A 988 -1.82 -26.25 -52.11
CA LEU A 988 -3.09 -26.82 -51.62
C LEU A 988 -4.15 -25.75 -51.36
N LEU A 989 -3.77 -24.56 -50.88
CA LEU A 989 -4.71 -23.49 -50.53
C LEU A 989 -5.07 -22.58 -51.71
N PHE A 990 -4.13 -22.33 -52.63
CA PHE A 990 -4.24 -21.27 -53.64
C PHE A 990 -3.76 -21.66 -55.04
N GLY A 991 -3.18 -22.85 -55.24
CA GLY A 991 -2.45 -23.24 -56.45
C GLY A 991 -3.28 -23.48 -57.71
N HIS A 992 -4.55 -23.07 -57.76
CA HIS A 992 -5.41 -23.28 -58.93
C HIS A 992 -4.84 -22.58 -60.18
N GLY A 993 -4.32 -23.35 -61.15
CA GLY A 993 -3.80 -22.84 -62.42
C GLY A 993 -2.46 -22.12 -62.35
N SER A 994 -1.65 -22.34 -61.30
CA SER A 994 -0.33 -21.71 -61.15
C SER A 994 0.77 -22.59 -61.75
N GLU A 995 1.44 -22.11 -62.79
CA GLU A 995 2.62 -22.77 -63.37
C GLU A 995 3.91 -22.19 -62.74
N GLY A 996 4.51 -22.94 -61.80
CA GLY A 996 5.79 -22.57 -61.17
C GLY A 996 5.68 -21.82 -59.83
N VAL A 997 6.83 -21.64 -59.16
CA VAL A 997 6.92 -21.11 -57.79
C VAL A 997 6.52 -19.64 -57.69
N ALA A 998 6.92 -18.80 -58.66
CA ALA A 998 6.57 -17.38 -58.67
C ALA A 998 5.06 -17.16 -58.86
N ALA A 999 4.44 -17.90 -59.78
CA ALA A 999 3.00 -17.87 -60.00
C ALA A 999 2.24 -18.32 -58.75
N LEU A 1000 2.76 -19.32 -58.04
CA LEU A 1000 2.17 -19.79 -56.79
C LEU A 1000 2.20 -18.73 -55.68
N TYR A 1001 3.30 -18.00 -55.50
CA TYR A 1001 3.35 -16.89 -54.52
C TYR A 1001 2.42 -15.74 -54.92
N GLU A 1002 2.32 -15.41 -56.21
CA GLU A 1002 1.35 -14.42 -56.69
C GLU A 1002 -0.09 -14.85 -56.43
N ALA A 1003 -0.41 -16.11 -56.73
CA ALA A 1003 -1.72 -16.69 -56.47
C ALA A 1003 -2.05 -16.71 -54.97
N ALA A 1004 -1.08 -17.04 -54.11
CA ALA A 1004 -1.23 -16.97 -52.67
C ALA A 1004 -1.49 -15.54 -52.17
N PHE A 1005 -0.74 -14.55 -52.68
CA PHE A 1005 -0.91 -13.15 -52.32
C PHE A 1005 -2.32 -12.64 -52.68
N ARG A 1006 -2.74 -12.89 -53.91
CA ARG A 1006 -4.07 -12.48 -54.39
C ARG A 1006 -5.18 -13.28 -53.71
N GLY A 1007 -4.97 -14.57 -53.46
CA GLY A 1007 -5.92 -15.46 -52.81
C GLY A 1007 -6.25 -15.00 -51.38
N LEU A 1008 -5.23 -14.67 -50.59
CA LEU A 1008 -5.39 -14.12 -49.24
C LEU A 1008 -6.15 -12.78 -49.24
N LEU A 1009 -5.85 -11.87 -50.17
CA LEU A 1009 -6.58 -10.61 -50.32
C LEU A 1009 -8.04 -10.80 -50.71
N ARG A 1010 -8.32 -11.69 -51.66
CA ARG A 1010 -9.68 -11.96 -52.16
C ARG A 1010 -10.57 -12.62 -51.12
N GLN A 1011 -10.01 -13.45 -50.24
CA GLN A 1011 -10.74 -14.01 -49.09
C GLN A 1011 -11.28 -12.93 -48.14
N GLN A 1012 -10.67 -11.74 -48.12
CA GLN A 1012 -11.14 -10.57 -47.36
C GLN A 1012 -11.98 -9.59 -48.20
N GLY A 1013 -12.40 -9.97 -49.41
CA GLY A 1013 -13.29 -9.16 -50.25
C GLY A 1013 -12.60 -8.16 -51.18
N ALA A 1014 -11.27 -8.22 -51.34
CA ALA A 1014 -10.57 -7.36 -52.30
C ALA A 1014 -10.98 -7.66 -53.75
N SER A 1015 -11.20 -6.61 -54.55
CA SER A 1015 -11.50 -6.72 -55.97
C SER A 1015 -10.24 -6.95 -56.83
N GLY A 1016 -10.38 -7.50 -58.03
CA GLY A 1016 -9.24 -7.78 -58.93
C GLY A 1016 -8.44 -6.57 -59.42
N GLY A 1017 -8.96 -5.35 -59.25
CA GLY A 1017 -8.19 -4.11 -59.49
C GLY A 1017 -7.42 -3.65 -58.26
N GLU A 1018 -7.93 -3.95 -57.06
CA GLU A 1018 -7.32 -3.58 -55.79
C GLU A 1018 -6.17 -4.53 -55.42
N ASP A 1019 -6.33 -5.84 -55.66
CA ASP A 1019 -5.26 -6.82 -55.42
C ASP A 1019 -3.98 -6.52 -56.24
N SER A 1020 -4.15 -6.09 -57.48
CA SER A 1020 -3.05 -5.74 -58.40
C SER A 1020 -2.32 -4.47 -57.96
N LYS A 1021 -3.06 -3.46 -57.48
CA LYS A 1021 -2.47 -2.24 -56.91
C LYS A 1021 -1.70 -2.53 -55.62
N LEU A 1022 -2.27 -3.34 -54.72
CA LEU A 1022 -1.61 -3.72 -53.48
C LEU A 1022 -0.37 -4.59 -53.72
N LEU A 1023 -0.41 -5.46 -54.73
CA LEU A 1023 0.73 -6.30 -55.11
C LEU A 1023 1.90 -5.46 -55.68
N ALA A 1024 1.60 -4.48 -56.53
CA ALA A 1024 2.61 -3.53 -57.02
C ALA A 1024 3.20 -2.70 -55.86
N TRP A 1025 2.33 -2.11 -55.03
CA TRP A 1025 2.73 -1.33 -53.86
C TRP A 1025 3.60 -2.16 -52.89
N ALA A 1026 3.24 -3.43 -52.64
CA ALA A 1026 3.99 -4.29 -51.74
C ALA A 1026 5.40 -4.61 -52.30
N GLY A 1027 5.55 -4.71 -53.62
CA GLY A 1027 6.85 -4.81 -54.29
C GLY A 1027 7.72 -3.58 -54.01
N ASP A 1028 7.21 -2.38 -54.32
CA ASP A 1028 7.91 -1.11 -54.07
C ASP A 1028 8.24 -0.90 -52.59
N PHE A 1029 7.32 -1.29 -51.71
CA PHE A 1029 7.52 -1.21 -50.27
C PHE A 1029 8.65 -2.15 -49.81
N CYS A 1030 8.74 -3.36 -50.35
CA CYS A 1030 9.84 -4.28 -50.07
C CYS A 1030 11.19 -3.80 -50.64
N LEU A 1031 11.18 -2.99 -51.70
CA LEU A 1031 12.40 -2.35 -52.22
C LEU A 1031 12.92 -1.26 -51.26
N ARG A 1032 12.02 -0.41 -50.74
CA ARG A 1032 12.40 0.65 -49.78
C ARG A 1032 12.79 0.11 -48.41
N THR A 1033 12.40 -1.11 -48.06
CA THR A 1033 12.64 -1.70 -46.72
C THR A 1033 13.67 -2.82 -46.76
N TYR A 1034 13.29 -3.99 -47.29
CA TYR A 1034 14.14 -5.17 -47.30
C TYR A 1034 15.35 -5.01 -48.22
N TRP A 1035 15.16 -4.55 -49.46
CA TRP A 1035 16.28 -4.37 -50.40
C TRP A 1035 17.26 -3.26 -49.98
N ALA A 1036 16.75 -2.12 -49.53
CA ALA A 1036 17.60 -1.02 -49.11
C ALA A 1036 18.36 -1.31 -47.81
N HIS A 1037 17.68 -1.90 -46.82
CA HIS A 1037 18.17 -1.94 -45.44
C HIS A 1037 18.18 -3.33 -44.78
N GLY A 1038 17.70 -4.38 -45.45
CA GLY A 1038 17.59 -5.72 -44.88
C GLY A 1038 16.48 -5.86 -43.83
N ILE A 1039 15.56 -4.90 -43.74
CA ILE A 1039 14.53 -4.85 -42.70
C ILE A 1039 13.43 -5.89 -42.96
N ARG A 1040 13.26 -6.84 -42.03
CA ARG A 1040 12.17 -7.84 -42.02
C ARG A 1040 11.01 -7.48 -41.09
N ALA A 1041 11.35 -6.81 -39.99
CA ALA A 1041 10.40 -6.26 -39.01
C ALA A 1041 9.97 -4.86 -39.42
N LEU A 1042 8.73 -4.70 -39.88
CA LEU A 1042 8.19 -3.46 -40.42
C LEU A 1042 7.48 -2.67 -39.31
N ARG A 1043 7.82 -1.39 -39.15
CA ARG A 1043 7.09 -0.49 -38.25
C ARG A 1043 5.66 -0.32 -38.78
N TYR A 1044 4.66 -0.61 -37.95
CA TYR A 1044 3.24 -0.45 -38.30
C TYR A 1044 2.64 0.78 -37.66
N ARG A 1045 2.86 0.96 -36.35
CA ARG A 1045 2.27 2.08 -35.61
C ARG A 1045 2.88 3.41 -36.05
N ASN A 1046 2.02 4.32 -36.50
CA ASN A 1046 2.38 5.64 -37.03
C ASN A 1046 3.22 5.54 -38.31
N ALA A 1047 3.11 4.45 -39.07
CA ALA A 1047 3.71 4.37 -40.39
C ALA A 1047 2.88 5.20 -41.40
N PRO A 1048 3.51 5.93 -42.32
CA PRO A 1048 2.76 6.67 -43.33
C PRO A 1048 1.92 5.75 -44.23
N GLU A 1049 2.35 4.50 -44.40
CA GLU A 1049 1.64 3.47 -45.19
C GLU A 1049 0.75 2.54 -44.34
N GLN A 1050 0.35 2.97 -43.15
CA GLN A 1050 -0.42 2.15 -42.21
C GLN A 1050 -1.73 1.61 -42.81
N GLU A 1051 -2.38 2.33 -43.72
CA GLU A 1051 -3.64 1.90 -44.38
C GLU A 1051 -3.41 0.68 -45.28
N GLN A 1052 -2.40 0.72 -46.17
CA GLN A 1052 -2.06 -0.42 -47.04
C GLN A 1052 -1.58 -1.60 -46.20
N MET A 1053 -0.75 -1.35 -45.18
CA MET A 1053 -0.29 -2.38 -44.24
C MET A 1053 -1.46 -2.99 -43.45
N GLN A 1054 -2.50 -2.22 -43.11
CA GLN A 1054 -3.69 -2.73 -42.45
C GLN A 1054 -4.45 -3.70 -43.35
N LYS A 1055 -4.59 -3.42 -44.64
CA LYS A 1055 -5.23 -4.34 -45.60
C LYS A 1055 -4.45 -5.66 -45.71
N LEU A 1056 -3.13 -5.59 -45.79
CA LEU A 1056 -2.28 -6.79 -45.79
C LEU A 1056 -2.34 -7.57 -44.46
N LEU A 1057 -2.43 -6.86 -43.33
CA LEU A 1057 -2.58 -7.46 -42.00
C LEU A 1057 -3.93 -8.17 -41.85
N GLN A 1058 -5.02 -7.56 -42.33
CA GLN A 1058 -6.36 -8.16 -42.32
C GLN A 1058 -6.45 -9.39 -43.23
N ALA A 1059 -5.72 -9.39 -44.35
CA ALA A 1059 -5.60 -10.53 -45.26
C ALA A 1059 -4.69 -11.66 -44.75
N GLY A 1060 -4.00 -11.49 -43.63
CA GLY A 1060 -3.04 -12.49 -43.13
C GLY A 1060 -1.75 -12.57 -43.97
N LEU A 1061 -1.47 -11.54 -44.78
CA LEU A 1061 -0.21 -11.38 -45.50
C LEU A 1061 0.88 -10.77 -44.62
N LEU A 1062 0.48 -9.81 -43.78
CA LEU A 1062 1.29 -9.34 -42.66
C LEU A 1062 0.77 -9.97 -41.37
N VAL A 1063 1.67 -10.21 -40.43
CA VAL A 1063 1.39 -10.76 -39.10
C VAL A 1063 2.02 -9.86 -38.05
N PRO A 1064 1.37 -9.66 -36.88
CA PRO A 1064 1.99 -8.93 -35.78
C PRO A 1064 3.28 -9.60 -35.33
N GLU A 1065 4.33 -8.81 -35.12
CA GLU A 1065 5.57 -9.30 -34.53
C GLU A 1065 5.58 -9.15 -33.00
N ASP A 1066 4.81 -8.19 -32.47
CA ASP A 1066 4.80 -7.95 -31.03
C ASP A 1066 4.19 -9.11 -30.25
N ALA A 1067 4.86 -9.50 -29.16
CA ALA A 1067 4.44 -10.60 -28.29
C ALA A 1067 3.08 -10.38 -27.60
N TYR A 1068 2.58 -9.14 -27.56
CA TYR A 1068 1.35 -8.73 -26.87
C TYR A 1068 0.53 -7.74 -27.70
N VAL A 1069 -0.27 -8.25 -28.62
CA VAL A 1069 -1.32 -7.47 -29.30
C VAL A 1069 -2.67 -7.96 -28.83
N THR A 1070 -3.34 -7.15 -28.01
CA THR A 1070 -4.70 -7.43 -27.53
C THR A 1070 -5.66 -7.38 -28.72
N PRO A 1071 -6.70 -8.24 -28.79
CA PRO A 1071 -7.73 -8.12 -29.83
C PRO A 1071 -8.28 -6.69 -29.92
N GLY A 1072 -8.19 -6.06 -31.09
CA GLY A 1072 -8.60 -4.67 -31.33
C GLY A 1072 -7.49 -3.62 -31.16
N GLN A 1073 -6.32 -3.98 -30.66
CA GLN A 1073 -5.16 -3.10 -30.59
C GLN A 1073 -4.30 -3.20 -31.85
N HIS A 1074 -3.81 -2.07 -32.36
CA HIS A 1074 -2.87 -2.05 -33.49
C HIS A 1074 -1.46 -2.51 -33.05
N PRO A 1075 -0.80 -3.40 -33.82
CA PRO A 1075 0.59 -3.78 -33.55
C PRO A 1075 1.52 -2.56 -33.65
N GLY A 1076 2.61 -2.57 -32.89
CA GLY A 1076 3.74 -1.67 -33.07
C GLY A 1076 4.54 -2.05 -34.32
N GLN A 1077 4.80 -3.34 -34.50
CA GLN A 1077 5.55 -3.90 -35.64
C GLN A 1077 4.84 -5.11 -36.25
N VAL A 1078 5.02 -5.28 -37.56
CA VAL A 1078 4.48 -6.39 -38.35
C VAL A 1078 5.57 -6.95 -39.26
N ARG A 1079 5.41 -8.20 -39.70
CA ARG A 1079 6.28 -8.84 -40.70
C ARG A 1079 5.42 -9.63 -41.68
N PHE A 1080 5.98 -10.05 -42.81
CA PHE A 1080 5.27 -10.98 -43.69
C PHE A 1080 5.05 -12.33 -43.00
N PHE A 1081 3.93 -12.99 -43.31
CA PHE A 1081 3.59 -14.30 -42.73
C PHE A 1081 4.68 -15.37 -42.97
N HIS A 1082 5.47 -15.19 -44.03
CA HIS A 1082 6.65 -15.98 -44.32
C HIS A 1082 7.68 -15.14 -45.11
N ASP A 1083 8.96 -15.27 -44.78
CA ASP A 1083 10.05 -14.47 -45.36
C ASP A 1083 10.21 -14.65 -46.88
N SER A 1084 9.87 -15.84 -47.39
CA SER A 1084 9.89 -16.10 -48.83
C SER A 1084 8.87 -15.26 -49.59
N MET A 1085 7.76 -14.85 -48.95
CA MET A 1085 6.80 -13.92 -49.56
C MET A 1085 7.43 -12.54 -49.73
N GLN A 1086 8.16 -12.06 -48.72
CA GLN A 1086 8.92 -10.81 -48.82
C GLN A 1086 9.98 -10.91 -49.92
N SER A 1087 10.72 -12.02 -49.98
CA SER A 1087 11.74 -12.26 -51.01
C SER A 1087 11.13 -12.29 -52.42
N PHE A 1088 9.96 -12.91 -52.60
CA PHE A 1088 9.20 -12.90 -53.86
C PHE A 1088 8.77 -11.48 -54.24
N LEU A 1089 8.19 -10.72 -53.30
CA LEU A 1089 7.74 -9.34 -53.55
C LEU A 1089 8.91 -8.41 -53.90
N THR A 1090 10.06 -8.57 -53.23
CA THR A 1090 11.29 -7.85 -53.58
C THR A 1090 11.78 -8.22 -54.98
N ALA A 1091 11.86 -9.51 -55.32
CA ALA A 1091 12.28 -9.95 -56.66
C ALA A 1091 11.34 -9.41 -57.76
N ARG A 1092 10.02 -9.38 -57.50
CA ARG A 1092 9.02 -8.77 -58.38
C ARG A 1092 9.21 -7.27 -58.51
N GLY A 1093 9.45 -6.57 -57.42
CA GLY A 1093 9.76 -5.14 -57.43
C GLY A 1093 10.99 -4.84 -58.28
N LEU A 1094 12.08 -5.58 -58.06
CA LEU A 1094 13.32 -5.45 -58.85
C LEU A 1094 13.04 -5.70 -60.33
N PHE A 1095 12.34 -6.78 -60.67
CA PHE A 1095 11.97 -7.05 -62.06
C PHE A 1095 11.15 -5.89 -62.65
N THR A 1096 10.20 -5.32 -61.90
CA THR A 1096 9.35 -4.24 -62.38
C THR A 1096 10.17 -2.96 -62.67
N GLN A 1097 11.18 -2.65 -61.85
CA GLN A 1097 12.09 -1.51 -62.07
C GLN A 1097 13.14 -1.75 -63.18
N GLU A 1098 13.62 -2.99 -63.31
CA GLU A 1098 14.82 -3.32 -64.08
C GLU A 1098 14.54 -4.06 -65.39
N HIS A 1099 13.31 -4.56 -65.63
CA HIS A 1099 13.03 -5.41 -66.79
C HIS A 1099 13.33 -4.74 -68.14
N ASP A 1100 13.09 -3.43 -68.24
CA ASP A 1100 13.35 -2.61 -69.44
C ASP A 1100 14.83 -2.21 -69.59
N GLN A 1101 15.65 -2.43 -68.56
CA GLN A 1101 17.08 -2.10 -68.64
C GLN A 1101 17.84 -3.08 -69.55
N ALA A 1102 18.93 -2.56 -70.12
CA ALA A 1102 19.82 -3.31 -71.01
C ALA A 1102 20.61 -4.39 -70.25
N THR A 1103 20.97 -4.14 -69.00
CA THR A 1103 21.67 -5.06 -68.09
C THR A 1103 20.86 -5.23 -66.79
N TRP A 1104 21.07 -6.34 -66.08
CA TRP A 1104 20.43 -6.59 -64.78
C TRP A 1104 21.48 -6.72 -63.69
N ASP A 1105 22.19 -5.62 -63.43
CA ASP A 1105 23.30 -5.60 -62.48
C ASP A 1105 22.83 -5.78 -61.01
N CYS A 1106 21.54 -5.54 -60.74
CA CYS A 1106 20.89 -5.86 -59.46
C CYS A 1106 21.00 -7.34 -59.05
N LEU A 1107 21.19 -8.25 -60.00
CA LEU A 1107 21.36 -9.69 -59.75
C LEU A 1107 22.63 -10.01 -58.95
N TRP A 1108 23.71 -9.23 -59.12
CA TRP A 1108 24.96 -9.46 -58.36
C TRP A 1108 24.70 -9.18 -56.89
N ARG A 1109 24.09 -8.02 -56.58
CA ARG A 1109 23.73 -7.65 -55.22
C ARG A 1109 22.75 -8.65 -54.60
N ALA A 1110 21.72 -9.08 -55.33
CA ALA A 1110 20.79 -10.09 -54.83
C ALA A 1110 21.49 -11.42 -54.49
N ALA A 1111 22.50 -11.83 -55.26
CA ALA A 1111 23.24 -13.08 -55.05
C ALA A 1111 24.25 -13.04 -53.90
N ALA A 1112 24.84 -11.88 -53.64
CA ALA A 1112 26.12 -11.79 -52.93
C ALA A 1112 26.15 -10.85 -51.73
N ASP A 1113 25.20 -9.89 -51.63
CA ASP A 1113 25.15 -8.95 -50.53
C ASP A 1113 24.90 -9.70 -49.20
N PRO A 1114 25.77 -9.50 -48.18
CA PRO A 1114 25.60 -10.05 -46.84
C PRO A 1114 24.23 -9.75 -46.23
N LEU A 1115 23.57 -8.66 -46.61
CA LEU A 1115 22.22 -8.33 -46.14
C LEU A 1115 21.19 -9.41 -46.49
N PHE A 1116 21.37 -10.11 -47.61
CA PHE A 1116 20.50 -11.19 -48.08
C PHE A 1116 21.11 -12.57 -47.85
N SER A 1117 22.32 -12.61 -47.27
CA SER A 1117 23.05 -13.82 -46.93
C SER A 1117 22.88 -14.15 -45.46
N THR A 1118 22.59 -15.40 -45.12
CA THR A 1118 22.42 -15.82 -43.72
C THR A 1118 23.77 -16.13 -43.05
N GLY A 1119 24.49 -15.07 -42.64
CA GLY A 1119 25.64 -15.13 -41.74
C GLY A 1119 26.98 -15.65 -42.35
N PRO A 1120 28.12 -15.31 -41.73
CA PRO A 1120 29.46 -15.61 -42.25
C PRO A 1120 29.80 -17.11 -42.30
N SER A 1121 29.11 -17.96 -41.53
CA SER A 1121 29.32 -19.41 -41.52
C SER A 1121 28.70 -20.15 -42.70
N GLU A 1122 27.72 -19.56 -43.39
CA GLU A 1122 27.08 -20.20 -44.54
C GLU A 1122 27.88 -20.05 -45.84
N ARG A 1123 28.77 -19.05 -45.92
CA ARG A 1123 29.77 -18.92 -47.01
C ARG A 1123 30.63 -20.18 -47.15
N VAL A 1124 30.82 -20.92 -46.07
CA VAL A 1124 31.62 -22.16 -46.01
C VAL A 1124 30.77 -23.40 -46.36
N SER A 1125 29.45 -23.35 -46.17
CA SER A 1125 28.53 -24.48 -46.40
C SER A 1125 27.80 -24.45 -47.75
N GLY A 1126 27.97 -23.37 -48.55
CA GLY A 1126 27.42 -23.27 -49.90
C GLY A 1126 25.89 -23.15 -49.95
N ALA A 1127 25.29 -22.50 -48.94
CA ALA A 1127 23.86 -22.22 -48.89
C ALA A 1127 23.48 -20.99 -49.74
N ASP A 1128 22.34 -21.07 -50.42
CA ASP A 1128 21.94 -20.15 -51.48
C ASP A 1128 21.23 -18.87 -50.96
N SER A 1129 21.47 -17.72 -51.60
CA SER A 1129 20.70 -16.48 -51.35
C SER A 1129 19.24 -16.69 -51.74
N GLU A 1130 18.34 -16.64 -50.75
CA GLU A 1130 16.89 -16.81 -50.93
C GLU A 1130 16.31 -15.78 -51.90
N LEU A 1131 16.79 -14.53 -51.83
CA LEU A 1131 16.35 -13.46 -52.73
C LEU A 1131 16.78 -13.73 -54.16
N PHE A 1132 18.04 -14.16 -54.39
CA PHE A 1132 18.51 -14.48 -55.74
C PHE A 1132 17.78 -15.68 -56.34
N GLN A 1133 17.52 -16.71 -55.54
CA GLN A 1133 16.71 -17.84 -56.00
C GLN A 1133 15.31 -17.39 -56.42
N MET A 1134 14.68 -16.44 -55.70
CA MET A 1134 13.41 -15.84 -56.14
C MET A 1134 13.58 -14.99 -57.40
N CYS A 1135 14.70 -14.27 -57.58
CA CYS A 1135 14.98 -13.57 -58.83
C CYS A 1135 15.07 -14.54 -60.02
N LEU A 1136 15.69 -15.71 -59.85
CA LEU A 1136 15.72 -16.73 -60.92
C LEU A 1136 14.32 -17.24 -61.31
N GLN A 1137 13.36 -17.20 -60.39
CA GLN A 1137 11.97 -17.60 -60.65
C GLN A 1137 11.12 -16.48 -61.25
N VAL A 1138 11.41 -15.22 -60.90
CA VAL A 1138 10.61 -14.05 -61.29
C VAL A 1138 11.10 -13.39 -62.58
N PHE A 1139 12.42 -13.34 -62.81
CA PHE A 1139 12.99 -12.67 -63.98
C PHE A 1139 12.77 -13.52 -65.24
N GLY A 1140 11.87 -13.08 -66.11
CA GLY A 1140 11.61 -13.67 -67.43
C GLY A 1140 11.76 -12.66 -68.58
N PRO A 1141 11.94 -13.10 -69.85
CA PRO A 1141 12.06 -14.49 -70.30
C PRO A 1141 13.42 -15.14 -69.99
N GLU A 1142 13.44 -16.48 -69.85
CA GLU A 1142 14.59 -17.29 -69.38
C GLU A 1142 15.87 -17.05 -70.21
N GLU A 1143 15.73 -16.80 -71.51
CA GLU A 1143 16.84 -16.52 -72.42
C GLU A 1143 17.56 -15.22 -72.07
N LYS A 1144 16.83 -14.17 -71.65
CA LYS A 1144 17.44 -12.90 -71.22
C LYS A 1144 18.21 -13.10 -69.92
N LEU A 1145 17.61 -13.80 -68.95
CA LEU A 1145 18.25 -14.13 -67.68
C LEU A 1145 19.53 -14.97 -67.90
N ARG A 1146 19.45 -16.04 -68.69
CA ARG A 1146 20.60 -16.90 -69.02
C ARG A 1146 21.73 -16.11 -69.69
N ARG A 1147 21.38 -15.23 -70.63
CA ARG A 1147 22.35 -14.35 -71.32
C ARG A 1147 23.05 -13.42 -70.34
N GLU A 1148 22.29 -12.86 -69.40
CA GLU A 1148 22.80 -11.88 -68.44
C GLU A 1148 23.69 -12.51 -67.36
N LEU A 1149 23.28 -13.64 -66.78
CA LEU A 1149 24.13 -14.42 -65.85
C LEU A 1149 25.45 -14.83 -66.53
N ARG A 1150 25.37 -15.27 -67.79
CA ARG A 1150 26.55 -15.61 -68.60
C ARG A 1150 27.43 -14.38 -68.85
N ARG A 1151 26.84 -13.25 -69.25
CA ARG A 1151 27.58 -12.01 -69.52
C ARG A 1151 28.40 -11.62 -68.30
N GLN A 1152 27.75 -11.49 -67.15
CA GLN A 1152 28.40 -11.07 -65.90
C GLN A 1152 29.46 -12.07 -65.44
N LEU A 1153 29.21 -13.39 -65.47
CA LEU A 1153 30.23 -14.40 -65.14
C LEU A 1153 31.48 -14.30 -66.03
N LEU A 1154 31.30 -14.08 -67.33
CA LEU A 1154 32.41 -13.90 -68.27
C LEU A 1154 33.12 -12.55 -68.07
N THR A 1155 32.39 -11.49 -67.74
CA THR A 1155 32.96 -10.20 -67.35
C THR A 1155 33.80 -10.34 -66.08
N TRP A 1156 33.31 -11.04 -65.06
CA TRP A 1156 34.08 -11.34 -63.85
C TRP A 1156 35.31 -12.19 -64.13
N ALA A 1157 35.22 -13.15 -65.05
CA ALA A 1157 36.37 -13.95 -65.48
C ALA A 1157 37.49 -13.09 -66.08
N VAL A 1158 37.18 -11.93 -66.66
CA VAL A 1158 38.17 -10.99 -67.20
C VAL A 1158 38.65 -10.02 -66.12
N LEU A 1159 37.73 -9.43 -65.35
CA LEU A 1159 38.06 -8.39 -64.37
C LEU A 1159 38.81 -8.94 -63.15
N HIS A 1160 38.54 -10.19 -62.75
CA HIS A 1160 39.06 -10.80 -61.53
C HIS A 1160 39.96 -12.02 -61.80
N ASP A 1161 40.59 -12.12 -62.99
CA ASP A 1161 41.46 -13.26 -63.35
C ASP A 1161 42.64 -13.43 -62.35
N ALA A 1162 43.17 -12.31 -61.84
CA ALA A 1162 44.23 -12.32 -60.84
C ALA A 1162 43.74 -12.65 -59.42
N ASP A 1163 42.45 -12.45 -59.13
CA ASP A 1163 41.85 -12.65 -57.79
C ASP A 1163 41.27 -14.07 -57.62
N LEU A 1164 41.03 -14.79 -58.71
CA LEU A 1164 40.39 -16.11 -58.71
C LEU A 1164 41.40 -17.26 -58.75
N SER A 1165 41.21 -18.28 -57.92
CA SER A 1165 41.96 -19.54 -58.04
C SER A 1165 41.15 -20.62 -58.76
N LYS A 1166 41.84 -21.56 -59.43
CA LYS A 1166 41.20 -22.73 -60.09
C LYS A 1166 40.39 -23.56 -59.08
N ARG A 1167 40.91 -23.72 -57.86
CA ARG A 1167 40.26 -24.43 -56.77
C ARG A 1167 38.95 -23.76 -56.37
N ASP A 1168 38.94 -22.43 -56.34
CA ASP A 1168 37.76 -21.65 -56.00
C ASP A 1168 36.64 -21.83 -57.03
N ILE A 1169 36.97 -21.75 -58.31
CA ILE A 1169 36.02 -21.99 -59.41
C ILE A 1169 35.47 -23.43 -59.36
N LEU A 1170 36.34 -24.43 -59.17
CA LEU A 1170 35.95 -25.85 -59.05
C LEU A 1170 34.97 -26.09 -57.89
N SER A 1171 35.21 -25.46 -56.75
CA SER A 1171 34.31 -25.54 -55.59
C SER A 1171 32.99 -24.79 -55.80
N ALA A 1172 32.97 -23.78 -56.68
CA ALA A 1172 31.74 -23.06 -57.05
C ALA A 1172 30.83 -23.89 -57.96
N VAL A 1173 31.41 -24.74 -58.82
CA VAL A 1173 30.64 -25.55 -59.79
C VAL A 1173 29.72 -26.56 -59.08
N PRO A 1174 28.47 -26.74 -59.55
CA PRO A 1174 27.56 -27.80 -59.07
C PRO A 1174 28.21 -29.18 -59.05
N ASN A 1175 27.95 -29.97 -58.00
CA ASN A 1175 28.65 -31.24 -57.75
C ASN A 1175 28.46 -32.26 -58.89
N ASP A 1176 27.30 -32.26 -59.55
CA ASP A 1176 26.98 -33.14 -60.68
C ASP A 1176 27.72 -32.77 -61.97
N ARG A 1177 28.18 -31.52 -62.11
CA ARG A 1177 28.95 -31.02 -63.26
C ARG A 1177 30.45 -30.92 -62.98
N ARG A 1178 30.87 -30.96 -61.71
CA ARG A 1178 32.27 -30.90 -61.30
C ARG A 1178 33.15 -31.97 -61.96
N PRO A 1179 32.77 -33.26 -62.04
CA PRO A 1179 33.59 -34.28 -62.71
C PRO A 1179 33.82 -33.99 -64.20
N ARG A 1180 32.82 -33.42 -64.88
CA ARG A 1180 32.91 -33.05 -66.31
C ARG A 1180 33.86 -31.87 -66.53
N LEU A 1181 33.89 -30.92 -65.60
CA LEU A 1181 34.84 -29.81 -65.61
C LEU A 1181 36.27 -30.26 -65.26
N GLU A 1182 36.42 -31.13 -64.25
CA GLU A 1182 37.72 -31.71 -63.87
C GLU A 1182 38.34 -32.50 -65.03
N ALA A 1183 37.53 -33.29 -65.76
CA ALA A 1183 37.97 -33.99 -66.96
C ALA A 1183 38.48 -33.05 -68.07
N LEU A 1184 37.86 -31.87 -68.23
CA LEU A 1184 38.29 -30.85 -69.21
C LEU A 1184 39.55 -30.07 -68.77
N ILE A 1185 39.83 -30.01 -67.48
CA ILE A 1185 41.05 -29.36 -66.94
C ILE A 1185 42.26 -30.31 -67.04
N HIS A 1186 42.03 -31.63 -66.96
CA HIS A 1186 43.09 -32.65 -67.01
C HIS A 1186 43.63 -32.93 -68.43
N THR A 1187 43.13 -32.31 -69.50
CA THR A 1187 43.59 -32.52 -70.89
C THR A 1187 44.89 -31.81 -71.27
N GLY A 1188 45.75 -31.44 -70.31
CA GLY A 1188 47.18 -31.16 -70.57
C GLY A 1188 47.56 -29.72 -70.97
N THR A 1189 46.67 -28.73 -70.88
CA THR A 1189 47.01 -27.31 -71.05
C THR A 1189 46.91 -26.54 -69.73
N GLU A 1190 47.90 -25.68 -69.43
CA GLU A 1190 47.81 -24.75 -68.29
C GLU A 1190 46.73 -23.70 -68.56
N LEU A 1191 45.48 -24.00 -68.22
CA LEU A 1191 44.38 -23.05 -68.34
C LEU A 1191 44.49 -21.98 -67.24
N SER A 1192 44.31 -20.69 -67.56
CA SER A 1192 44.21 -19.64 -66.54
C SER A 1192 42.86 -19.73 -65.79
N PRO A 1193 42.71 -19.12 -64.58
CA PRO A 1193 41.43 -19.04 -63.87
C PRO A 1193 40.28 -18.54 -64.76
N ARG A 1194 40.53 -17.54 -65.61
CA ARG A 1194 39.61 -17.07 -66.66
C ARG A 1194 39.13 -18.20 -67.58
N SER A 1195 40.04 -18.99 -68.12
CA SER A 1195 39.69 -20.10 -69.02
C SER A 1195 38.89 -21.19 -68.29
N VAL A 1196 39.21 -21.45 -67.01
CA VAL A 1196 38.48 -22.42 -66.17
C VAL A 1196 37.06 -21.93 -65.87
N LEU A 1197 36.86 -20.65 -65.55
CA LEU A 1197 35.52 -20.08 -65.34
C LEU A 1197 34.73 -20.04 -66.65
N GLY A 1198 35.37 -19.72 -67.78
CA GLY A 1198 34.74 -19.80 -69.10
C GLY A 1198 34.26 -21.22 -69.45
N ALA A 1199 35.06 -22.25 -69.14
CA ALA A 1199 34.67 -23.65 -69.29
C ALA A 1199 33.53 -24.03 -68.34
N ALA A 1200 33.56 -23.59 -67.08
CA ALA A 1200 32.49 -23.81 -66.11
C ALA A 1200 31.15 -23.21 -66.58
N VAL A 1201 31.16 -21.99 -67.12
CA VAL A 1201 29.99 -21.33 -67.72
C VAL A 1201 29.47 -22.16 -68.89
N SER A 1202 30.35 -22.64 -69.77
CA SER A 1202 29.97 -23.45 -70.93
C SER A 1202 29.23 -24.75 -70.57
N ILE A 1203 29.64 -25.41 -69.48
CA ILE A 1203 29.02 -26.66 -69.00
C ILE A 1203 27.72 -26.38 -68.24
N CYS A 1204 27.64 -25.25 -67.53
CA CYS A 1204 26.48 -24.92 -66.69
C CYS A 1204 25.35 -24.21 -67.46
N GLN A 1205 25.64 -23.53 -68.58
CA GLN A 1205 24.64 -22.74 -69.32
C GLN A 1205 23.50 -23.56 -69.97
N GLU A 1206 23.65 -24.88 -70.07
CA GLU A 1206 22.58 -25.79 -70.57
C GLU A 1206 21.33 -25.78 -69.65
N ASP A 1207 21.50 -25.40 -68.39
CA ASP A 1207 20.46 -25.45 -67.35
C ASP A 1207 20.55 -24.19 -66.48
N LEU A 1208 19.49 -23.38 -66.50
CA LEU A 1208 19.47 -22.12 -65.77
C LEU A 1208 19.73 -22.30 -64.27
N THR A 1209 19.27 -23.40 -63.67
CA THR A 1209 19.46 -23.68 -62.24
C THR A 1209 20.94 -23.88 -61.92
N ARG A 1210 21.64 -24.62 -62.77
CA ARG A 1210 23.08 -24.88 -62.62
C ARG A 1210 23.90 -23.62 -62.89
N LEU A 1211 23.54 -22.86 -63.92
CA LEU A 1211 24.16 -21.57 -64.23
C LEU A 1211 23.95 -20.57 -63.09
N GLY A 1212 22.76 -20.49 -62.54
CA GLY A 1212 22.42 -19.66 -61.38
C GLY A 1212 23.21 -20.05 -60.13
N THR A 1213 23.38 -21.36 -59.87
CA THR A 1213 24.20 -21.85 -58.76
C THR A 1213 25.67 -21.45 -58.91
N LEU A 1214 26.23 -21.63 -60.12
CA LEU A 1214 27.58 -21.18 -60.44
C LEU A 1214 27.70 -19.66 -60.27
N TYR A 1215 26.77 -18.90 -60.84
CA TYR A 1215 26.72 -17.44 -60.75
C TYR A 1215 26.76 -16.99 -59.30
N MET A 1216 25.84 -17.49 -58.47
CA MET A 1216 25.69 -17.04 -57.09
C MET A 1216 26.93 -17.32 -56.24
N ARG A 1217 27.50 -18.54 -56.34
CA ARG A 1217 28.71 -18.90 -55.60
C ARG A 1217 29.92 -18.07 -56.03
N MET A 1218 30.03 -17.72 -57.31
CA MET A 1218 31.06 -16.81 -57.80
C MET A 1218 30.81 -15.37 -57.34
N ALA A 1219 29.56 -14.90 -57.41
CA ALA A 1219 29.14 -13.57 -56.98
C ALA A 1219 29.47 -13.32 -55.51
N GLN A 1220 29.15 -14.28 -54.62
CA GLN A 1220 29.44 -14.22 -53.19
C GLN A 1220 30.95 -14.16 -52.90
N ARG A 1221 31.74 -14.94 -53.64
CA ARG A 1221 33.21 -14.92 -53.53
C ARG A 1221 33.78 -13.58 -53.96
N LEU A 1222 33.26 -13.04 -55.05
CA LEU A 1222 33.74 -11.80 -55.65
C LEU A 1222 33.21 -10.52 -54.97
N TRP A 1223 32.22 -10.66 -54.08
CA TRP A 1223 31.60 -9.55 -53.37
C TRP A 1223 32.56 -8.57 -52.68
N PRO A 1224 33.65 -9.03 -52.01
CA PRO A 1224 34.61 -8.12 -51.37
C PRO A 1224 35.26 -7.11 -52.33
N TRP A 1225 35.25 -7.39 -53.63
CA TRP A 1225 35.83 -6.52 -54.68
C TRP A 1225 34.76 -5.73 -55.46
N HIS A 1226 33.50 -5.80 -55.05
CA HIS A 1226 32.42 -5.02 -55.65
C HIS A 1226 32.57 -3.53 -55.28
N GLN A 1227 32.80 -2.65 -56.25
CA GLN A 1227 32.81 -1.21 -56.03
C GLN A 1227 31.37 -0.72 -55.81
N GLN A 1228 31.10 -0.11 -54.66
CA GLN A 1228 29.78 0.38 -54.30
C GLN A 1228 29.52 1.71 -55.03
N GLU A 1229 28.46 1.78 -55.84
CA GLU A 1229 27.92 3.07 -56.28
C GLU A 1229 27.53 3.89 -55.04
N SER A 1230 27.89 5.18 -55.05
CA SER A 1230 27.69 6.13 -53.96
C SER A 1230 26.24 6.10 -53.45
N ARG A 1231 26.05 5.68 -52.19
CA ARG A 1231 24.80 5.81 -51.46
C ARG A 1231 24.43 7.29 -51.36
N GLU A 1232 23.37 7.72 -52.05
CA GLU A 1232 22.66 8.94 -51.68
C GLU A 1232 22.07 8.72 -50.27
N GLU A 1233 22.60 9.42 -49.28
CA GLU A 1233 22.05 9.48 -47.93
C GLU A 1233 20.68 10.14 -47.98
N TRP A 1234 19.63 9.37 -47.69
CA TRP A 1234 18.29 9.90 -47.46
C TRP A 1234 18.28 10.49 -46.04
N GLU A 1235 18.46 11.81 -45.93
CA GLU A 1235 18.25 12.55 -44.67
C GLU A 1235 16.74 12.56 -44.34
N PRO A 1236 16.30 12.06 -43.17
CA PRO A 1236 14.94 12.25 -42.73
C PRO A 1236 14.76 13.72 -42.28
N GLU A 1237 13.83 14.43 -42.92
CA GLU A 1237 13.46 15.80 -42.57
C GLU A 1237 13.30 15.99 -41.05
N HIS A 1238 14.09 16.90 -40.50
CA HIS A 1238 14.00 17.36 -39.13
C HIS A 1238 12.62 18.01 -38.86
N ALA A 1239 11.77 17.32 -38.11
CA ALA A 1239 10.62 17.93 -37.46
C ALA A 1239 11.11 18.95 -36.40
N GLN A 1240 10.83 20.23 -36.64
CA GLN A 1240 11.03 21.31 -35.66
C GLN A 1240 10.19 21.06 -34.39
N PRO A 1241 10.69 21.41 -33.19
CA PRO A 1241 9.91 21.34 -31.97
C PRO A 1241 8.88 22.48 -31.92
N GLY A 1242 7.64 22.13 -32.26
CA GLY A 1242 6.47 23.01 -32.10
C GLY A 1242 5.95 22.99 -30.67
N VAL A 1243 5.92 24.18 -30.07
CA VAL A 1243 5.25 24.53 -28.82
C VAL A 1243 3.76 24.16 -28.87
N HIS A 1244 3.31 23.22 -28.03
CA HIS A 1244 2.18 23.34 -27.09
C HIS A 1244 1.99 22.07 -26.26
#